data_AF-A0A964W7K6-F1
#
_entry.id   AF-A0A964W7K6-F1
#
_cell.length_a   1.000
_cell.length_b   1.000
_cell.length_c   1.000
_cell.angle_alpha   90.00
_cell.angle_beta   90.00
_cell.angle_gamma   90.00
#
_symmetry.space_group_name_H-M   'P 1'
#
loop_
_entity.id
_entity.type
_entity.pdbx_description
1 polymer ?
#
loop_
_entity_poly.entity_id
_entity_poly.type
_entity_poly.pdbx_seq_one_letter_code
_entity_poly.pdbx_strand_id
1 'polypeptide(L)'
;MGESDMSTTFAKPFKPEKFPMSIAGDFGTFYTDRKSPVFYINTSFNINDIGNLKPVREILDVSQVDFEELVQRDLDDFRIRRDIANYLTDGMGYKFFPPIVVAMTQPDDTRRAIKRFYPSIKTRLINGENPQFELEFEDSFCVRWFLDDSDSLLSLPTEIRWKSEQTHLMAVDGQHRLVALQAIRGLIGNDRLKSFYKDISRDKDKLNNLTVPVTILFFPNSIDKVSPESIEHLEKFFPKIQWDIEQKADVKQVLRNIFVDVNKTAKQPSKSRTILLDEKDLTSVFTRKVFSSIKNDLPDIYTAVLEYNSLNGKETQIEKNRSLFTTIGIVNNICEYLFKDQPNDFGSNFRIRLGLDQELNVPTSEEFPVEQLKPTEFSLLQRSKCEELFELKWLPSFKILYTSLLPYSRMIELVSEVYAHYKKRQEKDDYNINEDEAYKVLFGGSEERFVLENNAKVLTNSSSKLSLKLLKDIEKGIKDKVEHHTIFYTLMFQKAIFEAISDLISNNFFENDHYATEEELQNMIAQMNIFIKDTPSGSFFDNKSAVYGLIVGSKASPEASKFVSALIVLILLKYKSKTNPLLGGIDVKDEQIDTITSSKLEILEKRIQELLEKEFEGIASTKLKRQEIKVTAETNKIKAKTDTSALNLDRDKYVEKNIKVHILSLKKSLSLK
;
A
#
# COMPACT_ATOMS: atom_id res chain seq x y z
N MET A 1 -51.61 68.85 -10.59
CA MET A 1 -52.60 68.46 -9.57
C MET A 1 -53.48 67.37 -10.15
N GLY A 2 -53.48 66.19 -9.54
CA GLY A 2 -54.22 65.02 -10.00
C GLY A 2 -53.49 63.74 -9.61
N GLU A 3 -53.44 63.44 -8.31
CA GLU A 3 -53.06 62.12 -7.79
C GLU A 3 -54.20 61.14 -8.06
N SER A 4 -53.89 59.98 -8.64
CA SER A 4 -54.79 58.81 -8.63
C SER A 4 -54.13 57.70 -7.82
N ASP A 5 -54.73 57.46 -6.67
CA ASP A 5 -54.45 56.43 -5.68
C ASP A 5 -54.56 55.02 -6.31
N MET A 6 -53.48 54.24 -6.34
CA MET A 6 -53.52 52.80 -6.58
C MET A 6 -53.16 52.08 -5.28
N SER A 7 -54.19 51.66 -4.55
CA SER A 7 -54.05 50.82 -3.36
C SER A 7 -53.42 49.47 -3.76
N THR A 8 -52.20 49.23 -3.29
CA THR A 8 -51.54 47.93 -3.37
C THR A 8 -52.13 47.02 -2.29
N THR A 9 -53.02 46.12 -2.69
CA THR A 9 -53.43 44.98 -1.85
C THR A 9 -52.21 44.10 -1.57
N PHE A 10 -51.72 44.15 -0.33
CA PHE A 10 -50.68 43.26 0.18
C PHE A 10 -51.11 41.79 0.04
N ALA A 11 -50.31 41.00 -0.66
CA ALA A 11 -50.41 39.54 -0.67
C ALA A 11 -50.31 39.02 0.77
N LYS A 12 -51.23 38.13 1.16
CA LYS A 12 -51.18 37.43 2.46
C LYS A 12 -49.81 36.74 2.62
N PRO A 13 -49.23 36.67 3.83
CA PRO A 13 -47.97 35.97 4.05
C PRO A 13 -48.10 34.50 3.62
N PHE A 14 -47.08 33.99 2.91
CA PHE A 14 -46.98 32.59 2.51
C PHE A 14 -47.18 31.69 3.74
N LYS A 15 -48.02 30.65 3.64
CA LYS A 15 -48.10 29.63 4.69
C LYS A 15 -46.70 29.03 4.88
N PRO A 16 -46.19 28.89 6.12
CA PRO A 16 -44.91 28.22 6.34
C PRO A 16 -44.96 26.78 5.82
N GLU A 17 -43.95 26.40 5.03
CA GLU A 17 -43.84 25.05 4.48
C GLU A 17 -43.63 24.04 5.61
N LYS A 18 -44.39 22.93 5.60
CA LYS A 18 -44.37 21.93 6.68
C LYS A 18 -42.97 21.31 6.87
N PHE A 19 -42.22 21.14 5.79
CA PHE A 19 -40.86 20.57 5.81
C PHE A 19 -39.92 21.57 5.12
N PRO A 20 -39.12 22.35 5.88
CA PRO A 20 -38.34 23.46 5.34
C PRO A 20 -37.09 23.03 4.56
N MET A 21 -36.62 21.80 4.77
CA MET A 21 -35.49 21.24 4.03
C MET A 21 -35.99 20.30 2.95
N SER A 22 -35.40 20.34 1.76
CA SER A 22 -35.70 19.39 0.68
C SER A 22 -34.46 19.04 -0.15
N ILE A 23 -34.45 17.83 -0.70
CA ILE A 23 -33.44 17.38 -1.66
C ILE A 23 -34.04 16.34 -2.60
N ALA A 24 -33.67 16.40 -3.89
CA ALA A 24 -34.09 15.42 -4.88
C ALA A 24 -32.93 14.49 -5.27
N GLY A 25 -33.25 13.27 -5.69
CA GLY A 25 -32.27 12.31 -6.16
C GLY A 25 -32.90 11.07 -6.81
N ASP A 26 -32.05 10.11 -7.12
CA ASP A 26 -32.43 8.83 -7.72
C ASP A 26 -32.76 7.81 -6.63
N PHE A 27 -33.99 7.31 -6.64
CA PHE A 27 -34.49 6.36 -5.67
C PHE A 27 -34.15 4.92 -6.03
N GLY A 28 -33.77 4.14 -5.02
CA GLY A 28 -33.68 2.69 -5.15
C GLY A 28 -33.96 1.96 -3.86
N THR A 29 -33.93 0.63 -3.95
CA THR A 29 -34.22 -0.27 -2.84
C THR A 29 -33.28 -1.46 -2.90
N PHE A 30 -32.72 -1.86 -1.76
CA PHE A 30 -32.06 -3.15 -1.60
C PHE A 30 -32.58 -3.87 -0.36
N TYR A 31 -32.36 -5.18 -0.30
CA TYR A 31 -32.87 -6.04 0.77
C TYR A 31 -31.68 -6.65 1.51
N THR A 32 -31.53 -6.34 2.80
CA THR A 32 -30.54 -6.99 3.68
C THR A 32 -31.03 -8.37 4.14
N ASP A 33 -32.35 -8.51 4.29
CA ASP A 33 -33.09 -9.76 4.42
C ASP A 33 -34.44 -9.61 3.67
N ARG A 34 -35.17 -10.71 3.42
CA ARG A 34 -36.44 -10.65 2.67
C ARG A 34 -37.55 -9.86 3.38
N LYS A 35 -37.37 -9.44 4.64
CA LYS A 35 -38.39 -8.81 5.48
C LYS A 35 -38.13 -7.33 5.76
N SER A 36 -36.89 -6.86 5.57
CA SER A 36 -36.44 -5.51 5.94
C SER A 36 -35.81 -4.79 4.74
N PRO A 37 -36.62 -4.09 3.92
CA PRO A 37 -36.12 -3.29 2.82
C PRO A 37 -35.37 -2.06 3.34
N VAL A 38 -34.29 -1.70 2.65
CA VAL A 38 -33.60 -0.43 2.83
C VAL A 38 -33.88 0.42 1.60
N PHE A 39 -34.53 1.56 1.81
CA PHE A 39 -34.75 2.55 0.77
C PHE A 39 -33.58 3.52 0.77
N TYR A 40 -33.14 3.91 -0.43
CA TYR A 40 -32.08 4.90 -0.56
C TYR A 40 -32.40 5.93 -1.63
N ILE A 41 -31.84 7.12 -1.45
CA ILE A 41 -31.76 8.16 -2.48
C ILE A 41 -30.30 8.52 -2.71
N ASN A 42 -29.85 8.36 -3.95
CA ASN A 42 -28.57 8.89 -4.40
C ASN A 42 -28.76 10.35 -4.83
N THR A 43 -28.05 11.24 -4.16
CA THR A 43 -28.12 12.68 -4.40
C THR A 43 -26.75 13.32 -4.17
N SER A 44 -26.69 14.64 -4.17
CA SER A 44 -25.46 15.37 -3.91
C SER A 44 -25.72 16.68 -3.18
N PHE A 45 -24.85 17.01 -2.23
CA PHE A 45 -24.89 18.27 -1.49
C PHE A 45 -23.86 19.23 -2.06
N ASN A 46 -24.22 20.50 -2.20
CA ASN A 46 -23.21 21.54 -2.34
C ASN A 46 -22.33 21.52 -1.09
N ILE A 47 -21.02 21.76 -1.26
CA ILE A 47 -20.08 21.80 -0.14
C ILE A 47 -20.48 22.79 0.96
N ASN A 48 -21.22 23.85 0.64
CA ASN A 48 -21.74 24.81 1.64
C ASN A 48 -22.88 24.24 2.48
N ASP A 49 -23.60 23.26 1.95
CA ASP A 49 -24.75 22.61 2.61
C ASP A 49 -24.34 21.34 3.37
N ILE A 50 -23.06 20.95 3.33
CA ILE A 50 -22.57 19.72 3.99
C ILE A 50 -22.70 19.77 5.53
N GLY A 51 -22.91 20.96 6.10
CA GLY A 51 -23.22 21.14 7.54
C GLY A 51 -24.58 20.54 7.96
N ASN A 52 -25.46 20.25 7.00
CA ASN A 52 -26.74 19.58 7.22
C ASN A 52 -26.57 18.07 7.51
N LEU A 53 -25.43 17.48 7.11
CA LEU A 53 -25.08 16.11 7.47
C LEU A 53 -24.40 16.10 8.83
N LYS A 54 -24.73 15.13 9.68
CA LYS A 54 -24.25 15.08 11.06
C LYS A 54 -23.41 13.82 11.32
N PRO A 55 -22.16 13.96 11.82
CA PRO A 55 -21.46 12.82 12.39
C PRO A 55 -22.19 12.36 13.66
N VAL A 56 -22.03 11.09 14.04
CA VAL A 56 -22.81 10.51 15.17
C VAL A 56 -22.57 11.23 16.49
N ARG A 57 -21.33 11.68 16.74
CA ARG A 57 -20.96 12.46 17.93
C ARG A 57 -21.65 13.83 18.07
N GLU A 58 -22.30 14.33 17.02
CA GLU A 58 -23.09 15.56 17.08
C GLU A 58 -24.57 15.30 17.38
N ILE A 59 -25.04 14.07 17.19
CA ILE A 59 -26.45 13.69 17.41
C ILE A 59 -26.64 13.05 18.78
N LEU A 60 -25.68 12.22 19.21
CA LEU A 60 -25.75 11.45 20.45
C LEU A 60 -24.70 11.95 21.45
N ASP A 61 -25.07 12.01 22.74
CA ASP A 61 -24.10 12.25 23.82
C ASP A 61 -23.25 11.00 24.06
N VAL A 62 -22.15 10.87 23.31
CA VAL A 62 -21.22 9.71 23.32
C VAL A 62 -20.71 9.35 24.71
N SER A 63 -20.69 10.28 25.67
CA SER A 63 -20.27 10.02 27.05
C SER A 63 -21.27 9.19 27.86
N GLN A 64 -22.50 9.05 27.36
CA GLN A 64 -23.65 8.40 28.01
C GLN A 64 -24.31 7.32 27.13
N VAL A 65 -23.71 6.97 25.98
CA VAL A 65 -24.22 5.94 25.04
C VAL A 65 -23.91 4.53 25.56
N ASP A 66 -24.88 3.62 25.50
CA ASP A 66 -24.71 2.20 25.86
C ASP A 66 -23.79 1.47 24.85
N PHE A 67 -23.04 0.46 25.27
CA PHE A 67 -22.12 -0.29 24.40
C PHE A 67 -22.83 -0.99 23.24
N GLU A 68 -24.10 -1.40 23.44
CA GLU A 68 -24.97 -1.94 22.37
C GLU A 68 -25.40 -0.87 21.34
N GLU A 69 -25.30 0.41 21.69
CA GLU A 69 -25.64 1.59 20.88
C GLU A 69 -24.40 2.19 20.17
N LEU A 70 -23.19 1.67 20.44
CA LEU A 70 -21.97 1.97 19.68
C LEU A 70 -22.03 1.29 18.31
N VAL A 71 -22.84 1.84 17.41
CA VAL A 71 -23.00 1.32 16.04
C VAL A 71 -21.72 1.53 15.21
N GLN A 72 -20.69 2.23 15.71
CA GLN A 72 -19.62 2.80 14.88
C GLN A 72 -18.21 2.87 15.53
N ARG A 73 -17.19 3.17 14.72
CA ARG A 73 -15.79 3.43 15.15
C ARG A 73 -15.63 4.87 15.65
N ASP A 74 -14.77 5.06 16.65
CA ASP A 74 -14.32 6.37 17.08
C ASP A 74 -13.71 7.18 15.92
N LEU A 75 -14.02 8.48 15.89
CA LEU A 75 -13.37 9.42 15.00
C LEU A 75 -11.94 9.71 15.47
N ASP A 76 -10.98 9.58 14.56
CA ASP A 76 -9.58 9.89 14.81
C ASP A 76 -9.31 11.30 14.28
N ASP A 77 -9.43 12.28 15.18
CA ASP A 77 -9.28 13.69 14.81
C ASP A 77 -7.86 14.01 14.30
N PHE A 78 -6.83 13.28 14.75
CA PHE A 78 -5.45 13.43 14.25
C PHE A 78 -5.33 12.93 12.82
N ARG A 79 -5.88 11.75 12.50
CA ARG A 79 -5.94 11.22 11.13
C ARG A 79 -6.73 12.13 10.20
N ILE A 80 -7.84 12.70 10.68
CA ILE A 80 -8.62 13.68 9.90
C ILE A 80 -7.76 14.88 9.54
N ARG A 81 -7.05 15.44 10.53
CA ARG A 81 -6.23 16.63 10.34
C ARG A 81 -5.01 16.40 9.45
N ARG A 82 -4.30 15.28 9.65
CA ARG A 82 -3.01 15.03 8.98
C ARG A 82 -3.14 14.34 7.63
N ASP A 83 -4.11 13.43 7.49
CA ASP A 83 -4.14 12.54 6.32
C ASP A 83 -5.30 12.92 5.39
N ILE A 84 -6.52 13.01 5.93
CA ILE A 84 -7.74 13.15 5.10
C ILE A 84 -7.92 14.58 4.61
N ALA A 85 -7.69 15.58 5.46
CA ALA A 85 -7.76 16.98 5.06
C ALA A 85 -6.78 17.27 3.92
N ASN A 86 -5.51 16.89 4.11
CA ASN A 86 -4.46 16.98 3.09
C ASN A 86 -4.87 16.23 1.81
N TYR A 87 -5.32 14.97 1.93
CA TYR A 87 -5.83 14.24 0.77
C TYR A 87 -6.92 15.01 -0.02
N LEU A 88 -7.81 15.73 0.65
CA LEU A 88 -8.87 16.52 0.01
C LEU A 88 -8.37 17.87 -0.54
N THR A 89 -7.31 18.44 0.02
CA THR A 89 -6.78 19.77 -0.35
C THR A 89 -5.54 19.74 -1.23
N ASP A 90 -4.80 18.64 -1.33
CA ASP A 90 -3.56 18.58 -2.11
C ASP A 90 -3.89 18.54 -3.61
N GLY A 91 -3.31 19.39 -4.45
CA GLY A 91 -3.65 19.52 -5.89
C GLY A 91 -3.33 18.29 -6.77
N MET A 92 -2.95 17.17 -6.13
CA MET A 92 -2.25 16.04 -6.71
C MET A 92 -3.16 14.82 -6.95
N GLY A 93 -3.41 14.54 -8.23
CA GLY A 93 -4.02 13.30 -8.72
C GLY A 93 -5.55 13.29 -8.78
N TYR A 94 -6.11 12.27 -9.43
CA TYR A 94 -7.56 12.03 -9.46
C TYR A 94 -8.04 11.57 -8.08
N LYS A 95 -9.00 12.29 -7.51
CA LYS A 95 -9.60 11.95 -6.22
C LYS A 95 -10.96 11.32 -6.45
N PHE A 96 -11.08 10.04 -6.15
CA PHE A 96 -12.39 9.43 -6.03
C PHE A 96 -12.92 9.74 -4.63
N PHE A 97 -14.10 10.37 -4.57
CA PHE A 97 -14.80 10.62 -3.32
C PHE A 97 -16.02 9.71 -3.28
N PRO A 98 -15.94 8.53 -2.62
CA PRO A 98 -17.09 7.66 -2.49
C PRO A 98 -18.26 8.42 -1.83
N PRO A 99 -19.52 8.10 -2.15
CA PRO A 99 -20.66 8.74 -1.50
C PRO A 99 -20.55 8.66 0.03
N ILE A 100 -20.95 9.74 0.72
CA ILE A 100 -21.18 9.68 2.16
C ILE A 100 -22.52 8.95 2.36
N VAL A 101 -22.50 7.84 3.08
CA VAL A 101 -23.73 7.11 3.39
C VAL A 101 -24.30 7.71 4.66
N VAL A 102 -25.48 8.29 4.56
CA VAL A 102 -26.20 8.87 5.69
C VAL A 102 -27.53 8.15 5.89
N ALA A 103 -28.03 8.10 7.11
CA ALA A 103 -29.35 7.58 7.42
C ALA A 103 -30.22 8.67 8.03
N MET A 104 -31.50 8.68 7.65
CA MET A 104 -32.50 9.51 8.33
C MET A 104 -32.71 8.94 9.73
N THR A 105 -32.47 9.74 10.76
CA THR A 105 -32.59 9.28 12.15
C THR A 105 -33.21 10.35 13.01
N GLN A 106 -33.75 9.92 14.16
CA GLN A 106 -34.35 10.81 15.13
C GLN A 106 -33.76 10.50 16.50
N PRO A 107 -33.23 11.49 17.23
CA PRO A 107 -32.82 11.27 18.59
C PRO A 107 -34.05 10.93 19.44
N ASP A 108 -33.84 10.07 20.43
CA ASP A 108 -34.81 9.88 21.50
C ASP A 108 -34.90 11.14 22.39
N ASP A 109 -35.89 11.17 23.28
CA ASP A 109 -36.13 12.34 24.14
C ASP A 109 -34.93 12.65 25.05
N THR A 110 -34.08 11.66 25.32
CA THR A 110 -32.88 11.81 26.15
C THR A 110 -31.64 12.28 25.37
N ARG A 111 -31.70 12.24 24.02
CA ARG A 111 -30.55 12.43 23.10
C ARG A 111 -29.36 11.50 23.41
N ARG A 112 -29.63 10.36 24.07
CA ARG A 112 -28.62 9.33 24.36
C ARG A 112 -28.71 8.18 23.37
N ALA A 113 -29.80 8.06 22.63
CA ALA A 113 -29.99 7.04 21.61
C ALA A 113 -30.77 7.58 20.42
N ILE A 114 -30.81 6.81 19.33
CA ILE A 114 -31.79 7.02 18.27
C ILE A 114 -33.09 6.28 18.59
N LYS A 115 -34.22 6.85 18.16
CA LYS A 115 -35.53 6.20 18.28
C LYS A 115 -35.50 4.83 17.62
N ARG A 116 -36.13 3.85 18.28
CA ARG A 116 -36.20 2.45 17.79
C ARG A 116 -36.98 2.36 16.47
N PHE A 117 -38.03 3.14 16.33
CA PHE A 117 -38.87 3.17 15.13
C PHE A 117 -39.13 4.62 14.70
N TYR A 118 -39.41 4.82 13.42
CA TYR A 118 -39.97 6.08 12.93
C TYR A 118 -41.46 6.21 13.35
N PRO A 119 -41.98 7.45 13.40
CA PRO A 119 -43.39 7.74 13.63
C PRO A 119 -44.32 7.11 12.60
N SER A 120 -45.62 7.27 12.86
CA SER A 120 -46.65 6.68 12.01
C SER A 120 -46.57 7.21 10.58
N ILE A 121 -46.80 6.32 9.62
CA ILE A 121 -46.83 6.70 8.21
C ILE A 121 -48.25 7.13 7.80
N LYS A 122 -48.32 8.20 7.00
CA LYS A 122 -49.49 8.57 6.21
C LYS A 122 -49.12 8.68 4.74
N THR A 123 -49.92 8.08 3.87
CA THR A 123 -49.77 8.24 2.41
C THR A 123 -50.68 9.33 1.86
N ARG A 124 -50.24 10.05 0.83
CA ARG A 124 -51.11 10.94 0.03
C ARG A 124 -50.90 10.69 -1.45
N LEU A 125 -52.01 10.67 -2.20
CA LEU A 125 -51.99 10.74 -3.65
C LEU A 125 -52.39 12.17 -4.05
N ILE A 126 -51.52 12.86 -4.77
CA ILE A 126 -51.78 14.22 -5.26
C ILE A 126 -52.05 14.09 -6.76
N ASN A 127 -53.31 14.32 -7.13
CA ASN A 127 -53.74 14.31 -8.53
C ASN A 127 -53.51 15.71 -9.14
N GLY A 128 -53.05 15.76 -10.39
CA GLY A 128 -52.77 16.99 -11.13
C GLY A 128 -52.08 16.69 -12.45
N GLU A 129 -51.55 17.72 -13.12
CA GLU A 129 -50.76 17.55 -14.37
C GLU A 129 -49.54 16.65 -14.18
N ASN A 130 -48.98 16.61 -12.97
CA ASN A 130 -47.92 15.70 -12.56
C ASN A 130 -48.39 14.94 -11.31
N PRO A 131 -48.98 13.75 -11.44
CA PRO A 131 -49.45 12.99 -10.30
C PRO A 131 -48.29 12.59 -9.39
N GLN A 132 -48.51 12.65 -8.07
CA GLN A 132 -47.47 12.39 -7.07
C GLN A 132 -47.98 11.45 -5.98
N PHE A 133 -47.07 10.64 -5.47
CA PHE A 133 -47.28 9.82 -4.29
C PHE A 133 -46.36 10.30 -3.17
N GLU A 134 -46.93 10.57 -2.00
CA GLU A 134 -46.19 11.00 -0.82
C GLU A 134 -46.31 10.00 0.33
N LEU A 135 -45.18 9.76 0.99
CA LEU A 135 -45.02 8.99 2.20
C LEU A 135 -44.56 9.91 3.33
N GLU A 136 -45.47 10.27 4.24
CA GLU A 136 -45.23 11.23 5.31
C GLU A 136 -45.06 10.52 6.66
N PHE A 137 -43.93 10.76 7.33
CA PHE A 137 -43.61 10.27 8.67
C PHE A 137 -43.95 11.35 9.71
N GLU A 138 -45.25 11.54 9.92
CA GLU A 138 -45.84 12.61 10.76
C GLU A 138 -45.22 13.99 10.52
N ASP A 139 -44.51 14.54 11.51
CA ASP A 139 -43.85 15.84 11.46
C ASP A 139 -42.34 15.75 11.18
N SER A 140 -41.82 14.55 10.94
CA SER A 140 -40.39 14.26 10.87
C SER A 140 -39.82 14.50 9.48
N PHE A 141 -40.30 13.74 8.50
CA PHE A 141 -39.90 13.84 7.10
C PHE A 141 -40.98 13.28 6.17
N CYS A 142 -40.86 13.60 4.88
CA CYS A 142 -41.74 13.17 3.83
C CYS A 142 -40.92 12.77 2.61
N VAL A 143 -41.32 11.70 1.94
CA VAL A 143 -40.73 11.27 0.66
C VAL A 143 -41.79 11.37 -0.42
N ARG A 144 -41.45 11.97 -1.55
CA ARG A 144 -42.34 12.18 -2.68
C ARG A 144 -41.77 11.56 -3.94
N TRP A 145 -42.58 10.74 -4.59
CA TRP A 145 -42.34 10.20 -5.92
C TRP A 145 -43.30 10.85 -6.91
N PHE A 146 -42.84 10.96 -8.16
CA PHE A 146 -43.70 11.30 -9.29
C PHE A 146 -44.22 10.01 -9.92
N LEU A 147 -45.42 10.06 -10.45
CA LEU A 147 -46.08 8.94 -11.11
C LEU A 147 -46.04 9.16 -12.63
N ASP A 148 -45.86 8.07 -13.37
CA ASP A 148 -46.03 8.08 -14.82
C ASP A 148 -47.51 7.91 -15.23
N ASP A 149 -47.78 7.92 -16.54
CA ASP A 149 -49.12 7.74 -17.11
C ASP A 149 -49.78 6.39 -16.75
N SER A 150 -49.02 5.44 -16.21
CA SER A 150 -49.47 4.12 -15.77
C SER A 150 -49.68 3.99 -14.26
N ASP A 151 -49.65 5.11 -13.52
CA ASP A 151 -49.62 5.14 -12.05
C ASP A 151 -48.41 4.39 -11.45
N SER A 152 -47.28 4.30 -12.17
CA SER A 152 -46.06 3.68 -11.64
C SER A 152 -45.11 4.72 -11.04
N LEU A 153 -44.41 4.37 -9.96
CA LEU A 153 -43.42 5.26 -9.33
C LEU A 153 -42.21 5.46 -10.27
N LEU A 154 -41.92 6.72 -10.60
CA LEU A 154 -40.66 7.09 -11.23
C LEU A 154 -39.55 7.07 -10.18
N SER A 155 -38.42 6.42 -10.50
CA SER A 155 -37.25 6.43 -9.61
C SER A 155 -36.57 7.80 -9.56
N LEU A 156 -36.70 8.60 -10.62
CA LEU A 156 -36.13 9.93 -10.74
C LEU A 156 -37.14 10.91 -11.36
N PRO A 157 -37.33 12.12 -10.77
CA PRO A 157 -36.79 12.54 -9.48
C PRO A 157 -37.60 11.98 -8.31
N THR A 158 -36.95 11.59 -7.22
CA THR A 158 -37.60 11.37 -5.92
C THR A 158 -37.13 12.44 -4.95
N GLU A 159 -38.04 13.05 -4.20
CA GLU A 159 -37.76 14.15 -3.28
C GLU A 159 -37.90 13.71 -1.82
N ILE A 160 -36.91 13.99 -0.98
CA ILE A 160 -37.01 13.89 0.49
C ILE A 160 -37.11 15.31 1.05
N ARG A 161 -38.07 15.52 1.95
CA ARG A 161 -38.24 16.76 2.71
C ARG A 161 -38.23 16.47 4.20
N TRP A 162 -37.59 17.29 5.03
CA TRP A 162 -37.51 17.02 6.47
C TRP A 162 -37.46 18.29 7.33
N LYS A 163 -37.72 18.12 8.63
CA LYS A 163 -37.46 19.14 9.65
C LYS A 163 -36.13 18.83 10.35
N SER A 164 -35.15 19.71 10.24
CA SER A 164 -33.80 19.52 10.82
C SER A 164 -33.80 19.41 12.36
N GLU A 165 -34.82 19.94 13.03
CA GLU A 165 -34.99 19.82 14.49
C GLU A 165 -35.43 18.42 14.95
N GLN A 166 -36.14 17.69 14.07
CA GLN A 166 -36.75 16.39 14.41
C GLN A 166 -36.07 15.21 13.70
N THR A 167 -35.39 15.47 12.59
CA THR A 167 -34.78 14.47 11.72
C THR A 167 -33.38 14.89 11.33
N HIS A 168 -32.42 14.00 11.54
CA HIS A 168 -31.01 14.23 11.23
C HIS A 168 -30.56 13.28 10.11
N LEU A 169 -29.76 13.80 9.18
CA LEU A 169 -29.03 13.00 8.20
C LEU A 169 -27.71 12.55 8.82
N MET A 170 -27.75 11.40 9.49
CA MET A 170 -26.66 10.87 10.29
C MET A 170 -25.68 10.08 9.44
N ALA A 171 -24.40 10.42 9.43
CA ALA A 171 -23.38 9.68 8.69
C ALA A 171 -23.15 8.28 9.28
N VAL A 172 -23.39 7.26 8.45
CA VAL A 172 -23.19 5.84 8.76
C VAL A 172 -21.81 5.37 8.28
N ASP A 173 -21.43 5.78 7.07
CA ASP A 173 -20.08 5.61 6.51
C ASP A 173 -19.54 6.95 5.98
N GLY A 174 -18.21 7.09 6.00
CA GLY A 174 -17.54 8.31 5.55
C GLY A 174 -17.50 9.44 6.57
N GLN A 175 -17.67 9.17 7.86
CA GLN A 175 -17.65 10.20 8.91
C GLN A 175 -16.34 10.98 8.99
N HIS A 176 -15.17 10.32 8.89
CA HIS A 176 -13.89 11.05 8.87
C HIS A 176 -13.81 12.00 7.66
N ARG A 177 -14.40 11.62 6.51
CA ARG A 177 -14.48 12.46 5.31
C ARG A 177 -15.44 13.64 5.51
N LEU A 178 -16.62 13.38 6.10
CA LEU A 178 -17.59 14.42 6.44
C LEU A 178 -16.96 15.47 7.37
N VAL A 179 -16.32 15.02 8.46
CA VAL A 179 -15.68 15.93 9.41
C VAL A 179 -14.52 16.68 8.78
N ALA A 180 -13.73 16.05 7.90
CA ALA A 180 -12.67 16.74 7.16
C ALA A 180 -13.23 17.87 6.28
N LEU A 181 -14.30 17.60 5.52
CA LEU A 181 -14.97 18.62 4.69
C LEU A 181 -15.54 19.77 5.54
N GLN A 182 -16.20 19.44 6.65
CA GLN A 182 -16.71 20.44 7.59
C GLN A 182 -15.57 21.24 8.23
N ALA A 183 -14.45 20.62 8.57
CA ALA A 183 -13.27 21.27 9.13
C ALA A 183 -12.62 22.24 8.12
N ILE A 184 -12.38 21.78 6.88
CA ILE A 184 -11.86 22.63 5.80
C ILE A 184 -12.82 23.81 5.57
N ARG A 185 -14.13 23.58 5.48
CA ARG A 185 -15.11 24.66 5.31
C ARG A 185 -15.35 25.55 6.54
N GLY A 186 -14.92 25.10 7.72
CA GLY A 186 -15.17 25.80 8.98
C GLY A 186 -16.63 25.72 9.44
N LEU A 187 -17.29 24.60 9.14
CA LEU A 187 -18.68 24.29 9.52
C LEU A 187 -18.78 23.42 10.79
N ILE A 188 -17.66 23.15 11.46
CA ILE A 188 -17.64 22.40 12.72
C ILE A 188 -18.41 23.19 13.78
N GLY A 189 -19.45 22.60 14.38
CA GLY A 189 -20.31 23.28 15.36
C GLY A 189 -19.68 23.42 16.75
N ASN A 190 -18.87 22.45 17.17
CA ASN A 190 -18.29 22.37 18.52
C ASN A 190 -17.07 23.30 18.69
N ASP A 191 -17.11 24.22 19.65
CA ASP A 191 -16.06 25.24 19.85
C ASP A 191 -14.69 24.66 20.21
N ARG A 192 -14.64 23.55 20.96
CA ARG A 192 -13.38 22.86 21.26
C ARG A 192 -12.76 22.30 19.96
N LEU A 193 -13.56 21.67 19.11
CA LEU A 193 -13.09 21.12 17.83
C LEU A 193 -12.75 22.22 16.80
N LYS A 194 -13.48 23.34 16.78
CA LYS A 194 -13.13 24.50 15.93
C LYS A 194 -11.71 24.97 16.20
N SER A 195 -11.29 25.03 17.46
CA SER A 195 -9.93 25.45 17.82
C SER A 195 -8.86 24.48 17.29
N PHE A 196 -9.14 23.17 17.34
CA PHE A 196 -8.24 22.11 16.86
C PHE A 196 -8.06 22.14 15.33
N TYR A 197 -9.10 22.49 14.58
CA TYR A 197 -9.11 22.48 13.11
C TYR A 197 -8.79 23.83 12.45
N LYS A 198 -8.53 24.88 13.24
CA LYS A 198 -8.41 26.27 12.77
C LYS A 198 -7.45 26.46 11.58
N ASP A 199 -6.32 25.75 11.55
CA ASP A 199 -5.32 25.90 10.50
C ASP A 199 -5.73 25.27 9.16
N ILE A 200 -6.55 24.22 9.20
CA ILE A 200 -7.04 23.53 7.98
C ILE A 200 -8.05 24.40 7.24
N SER A 201 -8.79 25.24 7.97
CA SER A 201 -9.79 26.12 7.40
C SER A 201 -9.22 27.25 6.52
N ARG A 202 -7.90 27.32 6.31
CA ARG A 202 -7.26 28.23 5.35
C ARG A 202 -7.40 27.75 3.91
N ASP A 203 -7.59 26.45 3.69
CA ASP A 203 -7.71 25.84 2.37
C ASP A 203 -9.17 25.78 1.84
N LYS A 204 -10.08 26.61 2.38
CA LYS A 204 -11.50 26.61 2.01
C LYS A 204 -11.70 26.67 0.50
N ASP A 205 -10.99 27.56 -0.16
CA ASP A 205 -11.18 27.83 -1.58
C ASP A 205 -10.87 26.64 -2.48
N LYS A 206 -10.06 25.69 -1.99
CA LYS A 206 -9.71 24.47 -2.74
C LYS A 206 -10.90 23.52 -2.92
N LEU A 207 -11.96 23.67 -2.12
CA LEU A 207 -13.19 22.88 -2.28
C LEU A 207 -14.26 23.65 -3.06
N ASN A 208 -13.98 24.81 -3.66
CA ASN A 208 -14.99 25.61 -4.36
C ASN A 208 -15.60 24.80 -5.51
N ASN A 209 -16.92 24.93 -5.68
CA ASN A 209 -17.72 24.14 -6.64
C ASN A 209 -17.73 22.63 -6.40
N LEU A 210 -17.23 22.14 -5.26
CA LEU A 210 -17.34 20.73 -4.90
C LEU A 210 -18.80 20.38 -4.59
N THR A 211 -19.28 19.36 -5.28
CA THR A 211 -20.56 18.71 -5.04
C THR A 211 -20.28 17.34 -4.46
N VAL A 212 -20.72 17.10 -3.24
CA VAL A 212 -20.41 15.90 -2.46
C VAL A 212 -21.50 14.87 -2.73
N PRO A 213 -21.18 13.69 -3.29
CA PRO A 213 -22.15 12.62 -3.47
C PRO A 213 -22.59 12.06 -2.11
N VAL A 214 -23.90 11.85 -1.94
CA VAL A 214 -24.50 11.37 -0.70
C VAL A 214 -25.57 10.32 -1.02
N THR A 215 -25.53 9.20 -0.30
CA THR A 215 -26.58 8.19 -0.33
C THR A 215 -27.38 8.29 0.97
N ILE A 216 -28.62 8.75 0.89
CA ILE A 216 -29.52 8.89 2.04
C ILE A 216 -30.32 7.61 2.20
N LEU A 217 -30.21 6.95 3.35
CA LEU A 217 -30.92 5.72 3.70
C LEU A 217 -32.12 6.03 4.60
N PHE A 218 -33.23 5.31 4.37
CA PHE A 218 -34.36 5.26 5.30
C PHE A 218 -35.02 3.87 5.26
N PHE A 219 -35.74 3.52 6.32
CA PHE A 219 -36.20 2.15 6.57
C PHE A 219 -37.73 2.15 6.67
N PRO A 220 -38.45 1.94 5.56
CA PRO A 220 -39.88 2.21 5.49
C PRO A 220 -40.73 1.28 6.38
N ASN A 221 -40.22 0.11 6.75
CA ASN A 221 -40.93 -0.84 7.62
C ASN A 221 -40.53 -0.71 9.11
N SER A 222 -39.50 0.07 9.46
CA SER A 222 -39.07 0.33 10.85
C SER A 222 -39.91 1.45 11.48
N ILE A 223 -41.22 1.25 11.54
CA ILE A 223 -42.21 2.26 11.96
C ILE A 223 -43.08 1.77 13.11
N ASP A 224 -43.53 2.68 13.97
CA ASP A 224 -44.39 2.36 15.11
C ASP A 224 -45.74 1.81 14.64
N LYS A 225 -46.45 2.55 13.76
CA LYS A 225 -47.80 2.22 13.28
C LYS A 225 -48.00 2.64 11.83
N VAL A 226 -48.92 1.97 11.13
CA VAL A 226 -49.40 2.36 9.80
C VAL A 226 -50.89 2.68 9.94
N SER A 227 -51.36 3.79 9.36
CA SER A 227 -52.81 4.04 9.31
C SER A 227 -53.48 3.03 8.36
N PRO A 228 -54.68 2.49 8.67
CA PRO A 228 -55.36 1.52 7.81
C PRO A 228 -55.53 2.03 6.37
N GLU A 229 -55.84 3.32 6.22
CA GLU A 229 -55.98 4.02 4.93
C GLU A 229 -54.67 4.08 4.11
N SER A 230 -53.50 3.94 4.75
CA SER A 230 -52.21 3.94 4.06
C SER A 230 -51.82 2.56 3.54
N ILE A 231 -52.35 1.47 4.12
CA ILE A 231 -51.93 0.09 3.78
C ILE A 231 -52.21 -0.20 2.30
N GLU A 232 -53.39 0.16 1.80
CA GLU A 232 -53.78 -0.08 0.40
C GLU A 232 -52.79 0.56 -0.59
N HIS A 233 -52.41 1.82 -0.36
CA HIS A 233 -51.44 2.50 -1.22
C HIS A 233 -50.03 1.91 -1.07
N LEU A 234 -49.61 1.59 0.15
CA LEU A 234 -48.31 0.99 0.43
C LEU A 234 -48.16 -0.38 -0.24
N GLU A 235 -49.21 -1.20 -0.23
CA GLU A 235 -49.25 -2.49 -0.92
C GLU A 235 -49.31 -2.34 -2.45
N LYS A 236 -50.03 -1.32 -2.97
CA LYS A 236 -50.04 -1.00 -4.41
C LYS A 236 -48.63 -0.68 -4.90
N PHE A 237 -47.94 0.24 -4.23
CA PHE A 237 -46.67 0.78 -4.71
C PHE A 237 -45.45 -0.04 -4.27
N PHE A 238 -45.53 -0.74 -3.13
CA PHE A 238 -44.44 -1.57 -2.60
C PHE A 238 -44.93 -2.97 -2.19
N PRO A 239 -45.44 -3.78 -3.14
CA PRO A 239 -46.12 -5.06 -2.86
C PRO A 239 -45.21 -6.15 -2.25
N LYS A 240 -43.88 -5.95 -2.28
CA LYS A 240 -42.89 -6.90 -1.74
C LYS A 240 -42.55 -6.66 -0.27
N ILE A 241 -43.08 -5.60 0.33
CA ILE A 241 -42.81 -5.23 1.72
C ILE A 241 -43.95 -5.74 2.59
N GLN A 242 -43.61 -6.46 3.66
CA GLN A 242 -44.58 -6.81 4.68
C GLN A 242 -44.77 -5.63 5.62
N TRP A 243 -45.94 -4.97 5.52
CA TRP A 243 -46.28 -3.79 6.32
C TRP A 243 -46.93 -4.14 7.69
N ASP A 244 -47.26 -5.42 7.91
CA ASP A 244 -47.81 -5.96 9.15
C ASP A 244 -46.77 -6.04 10.28
N ILE A 245 -47.20 -5.78 11.52
CA ILE A 245 -46.44 -5.13 12.60
C ILE A 245 -45.73 -6.12 13.54
N GLU A 246 -45.99 -7.43 13.44
CA GLU A 246 -45.58 -8.40 14.47
C GLU A 246 -44.07 -8.74 14.48
N GLN A 247 -43.30 -8.48 13.40
CA GLN A 247 -41.86 -8.77 13.32
C GLN A 247 -41.07 -7.68 12.57
N LYS A 248 -41.11 -6.43 13.05
CA LYS A 248 -40.34 -5.32 12.46
C LYS A 248 -38.90 -5.27 12.98
N ALA A 249 -37.94 -5.08 12.09
CA ALA A 249 -36.59 -4.70 12.46
C ALA A 249 -36.59 -3.23 12.93
N ASP A 250 -35.95 -2.97 14.07
CA ASP A 250 -35.78 -1.60 14.55
C ASP A 250 -34.69 -0.87 13.72
N VAL A 251 -34.74 0.47 13.71
CA VAL A 251 -33.82 1.33 12.94
C VAL A 251 -32.36 1.03 13.31
N LYS A 252 -32.09 0.69 14.57
CA LYS A 252 -30.73 0.45 15.08
C LYS A 252 -30.15 -0.86 14.56
N GLN A 253 -30.95 -1.92 14.55
CA GLN A 253 -30.58 -3.23 14.07
C GLN A 253 -30.21 -3.18 12.59
N VAL A 254 -31.02 -2.49 11.78
CA VAL A 254 -30.74 -2.31 10.35
C VAL A 254 -29.43 -1.52 10.14
N LEU A 255 -29.24 -0.41 10.87
CA LEU A 255 -28.02 0.39 10.80
C LEU A 255 -26.76 -0.40 11.19
N ARG A 256 -26.83 -1.21 12.26
CA ARG A 256 -25.70 -2.03 12.72
C ARG A 256 -25.32 -3.10 11.68
N ASN A 257 -26.30 -3.74 11.06
CA ASN A 257 -26.04 -4.71 9.99
C ASN A 257 -25.37 -4.04 8.79
N ILE A 258 -25.90 -2.90 8.33
CA ILE A 258 -25.30 -2.12 7.23
C ILE A 258 -23.86 -1.71 7.58
N PHE A 259 -23.63 -1.21 8.80
CA PHE A 259 -22.29 -0.81 9.24
C PHE A 259 -21.30 -1.98 9.25
N VAL A 260 -21.72 -3.14 9.78
CA VAL A 260 -20.89 -4.34 9.82
C VAL A 260 -20.54 -4.81 8.42
N ASP A 261 -21.49 -4.80 7.48
CA ASP A 261 -21.28 -5.26 6.10
C ASP A 261 -20.36 -4.32 5.31
N VAL A 262 -20.54 -3.00 5.47
CA VAL A 262 -19.65 -1.98 4.86
C VAL A 262 -18.21 -2.11 5.37
N ASN A 263 -18.01 -2.42 6.67
CA ASN A 263 -16.67 -2.51 7.23
C ASN A 263 -15.99 -3.88 7.04
N LYS A 264 -16.74 -4.99 7.05
CA LYS A 264 -16.16 -6.34 6.88
C LYS A 264 -15.62 -6.59 5.47
N THR A 265 -16.17 -5.92 4.47
CA THR A 265 -15.79 -6.09 3.06
C THR A 265 -14.54 -5.29 2.67
N ALA A 266 -14.19 -4.25 3.43
CA ALA A 266 -13.01 -3.42 3.20
C ALA A 266 -11.71 -4.09 3.69
N LYS A 267 -11.11 -4.96 2.87
CA LYS A 267 -9.74 -5.47 3.11
C LYS A 267 -8.72 -4.43 2.66
N GLN A 268 -7.75 -4.12 3.53
CA GLN A 268 -6.59 -3.31 3.14
C GLN A 268 -5.86 -3.99 1.97
N PRO A 269 -5.51 -3.24 0.91
CA PRO A 269 -4.72 -3.78 -0.18
C PRO A 269 -3.37 -4.29 0.34
N SER A 270 -2.80 -5.29 -0.33
CA SER A 270 -1.45 -5.76 -0.01
C SER A 270 -0.41 -4.71 -0.35
N LYS A 271 0.77 -4.75 0.29
CA LYS A 271 1.85 -3.80 -0.04
C LYS A 271 2.28 -3.94 -1.51
N SER A 272 2.31 -5.15 -2.07
CA SER A 272 2.54 -5.37 -3.51
C SER A 272 1.49 -4.67 -4.37
N ARG A 273 0.20 -4.74 -4.00
CA ARG A 273 -0.88 -4.03 -4.72
C ARG A 273 -0.76 -2.52 -4.57
N THR A 274 -0.38 -2.02 -3.41
CA THR A 274 -0.09 -0.59 -3.22
C THR A 274 1.03 -0.15 -4.16
N ILE A 275 2.17 -0.83 -4.21
CA ILE A 275 3.28 -0.50 -5.12
C ILE A 275 2.84 -0.53 -6.60
N LEU A 276 1.97 -1.48 -6.98
CA LEU A 276 1.44 -1.57 -8.35
C LEU A 276 0.48 -0.44 -8.73
N LEU A 277 -0.15 0.20 -7.76
CA LEU A 277 -1.23 1.18 -7.99
C LEU A 277 -0.86 2.60 -7.54
N ASP A 278 0.24 2.77 -6.79
CA ASP A 278 0.63 4.06 -6.26
C ASP A 278 1.22 4.93 -7.38
N GLU A 279 0.45 5.94 -7.77
CA GLU A 279 0.80 6.95 -8.77
C GLU A 279 1.35 8.23 -8.10
N LYS A 280 1.37 8.29 -6.78
CA LYS A 280 1.85 9.43 -5.97
C LYS A 280 3.26 9.22 -5.43
N ASP A 281 3.85 8.06 -5.67
CA ASP A 281 5.21 7.71 -5.27
C ASP A 281 6.03 7.30 -6.50
N LEU A 282 7.02 8.13 -6.85
CA LEU A 282 7.92 7.87 -7.99
C LEU A 282 8.73 6.59 -7.80
N THR A 283 9.03 6.14 -6.57
CA THR A 283 9.72 4.87 -6.36
C THR A 283 8.85 3.68 -6.78
N SER A 284 7.55 3.76 -6.54
CA SER A 284 6.55 2.80 -7.01
C SER A 284 6.41 2.84 -8.54
N VAL A 285 6.40 4.04 -9.14
CA VAL A 285 6.38 4.23 -10.60
C VAL A 285 7.62 3.61 -11.26
N PHE A 286 8.81 3.92 -10.76
CA PHE A 286 10.09 3.39 -11.25
C PHE A 286 10.15 1.86 -11.14
N THR A 287 9.66 1.31 -10.02
CA THR A 287 9.55 -0.15 -9.84
C THR A 287 8.72 -0.81 -10.93
N ARG A 288 7.57 -0.21 -11.30
CA ARG A 288 6.74 -0.72 -12.40
C ARG A 288 7.46 -0.65 -13.74
N LYS A 289 8.24 0.40 -14.01
CA LYS A 289 9.05 0.51 -15.23
C LYS A 289 10.12 -0.57 -15.31
N VAL A 290 10.80 -0.88 -14.20
CA VAL A 290 11.75 -2.02 -14.13
C VAL A 290 11.07 -3.33 -14.47
N PHE A 291 9.94 -3.65 -13.83
CA PHE A 291 9.19 -4.87 -14.11
C PHE A 291 8.70 -4.94 -15.57
N SER A 292 8.25 -3.80 -16.11
CA SER A 292 7.77 -3.71 -17.49
C SER A 292 8.91 -3.92 -18.49
N SER A 293 10.09 -3.36 -18.23
CA SER A 293 11.27 -3.59 -19.07
C SER A 293 11.69 -5.06 -19.10
N ILE A 294 11.77 -5.72 -17.93
CA ILE A 294 12.14 -7.14 -17.86
C ILE A 294 11.07 -8.00 -18.53
N LYS A 295 9.78 -7.67 -18.35
CA LYS A 295 8.68 -8.35 -19.05
C LYS A 295 8.82 -8.23 -20.56
N ASN A 296 9.19 -7.06 -21.09
CA ASN A 296 9.38 -6.87 -22.52
C ASN A 296 10.56 -7.67 -23.07
N ASP A 297 11.62 -7.85 -22.28
CA ASP A 297 12.77 -8.66 -22.67
C ASP A 297 12.49 -10.18 -22.54
N LEU A 298 11.58 -10.57 -21.63
CA LEU A 298 11.25 -11.96 -21.29
C LEU A 298 9.73 -12.24 -21.36
N PRO A 299 9.03 -11.92 -22.47
CA PRO A 299 7.56 -11.85 -22.52
C PRO A 299 6.85 -13.17 -22.19
N ASP A 300 7.49 -14.28 -22.53
CA ASP A 300 6.94 -15.63 -22.38
C ASP A 300 7.15 -16.25 -20.99
N ILE A 301 8.15 -15.75 -20.24
CA ILE A 301 8.61 -16.43 -19.02
C ILE A 301 8.69 -15.51 -17.80
N TYR A 302 8.40 -14.21 -17.93
CA TYR A 302 8.57 -13.24 -16.85
C TYR A 302 7.81 -13.63 -15.57
N THR A 303 6.64 -14.27 -15.68
CA THR A 303 5.83 -14.75 -14.55
C THR A 303 6.49 -15.88 -13.76
N ALA A 304 7.36 -16.66 -14.40
CA ALA A 304 8.11 -17.74 -13.76
C ALA A 304 9.38 -17.25 -13.04
N VAL A 305 9.83 -16.02 -13.33
CA VAL A 305 11.07 -15.43 -12.79
C VAL A 305 10.85 -14.17 -11.95
N LEU A 306 9.72 -13.47 -12.11
CA LEU A 306 9.31 -12.28 -11.36
C LEU A 306 8.05 -12.55 -10.53
N GLU A 307 8.01 -12.00 -9.32
CA GLU A 307 6.84 -12.04 -8.45
C GLU A 307 6.31 -10.63 -8.14
N TYR A 308 5.16 -10.29 -8.69
CA TYR A 308 4.54 -8.98 -8.53
C TYR A 308 3.34 -8.96 -7.57
N ASN A 309 2.89 -10.11 -7.06
CA ASN A 309 1.73 -10.21 -6.18
C ASN A 309 2.04 -11.17 -5.01
N SER A 310 2.84 -10.68 -4.07
CA SER A 310 3.22 -11.41 -2.87
C SER A 310 2.15 -11.33 -1.78
N LEU A 311 2.13 -12.34 -0.91
CA LEU A 311 1.36 -12.29 0.33
C LEU A 311 1.88 -11.17 1.26
N ASN A 312 0.97 -10.59 2.04
CA ASN A 312 1.30 -9.54 3.01
C ASN A 312 2.46 -9.95 3.93
N GLY A 313 3.47 -9.10 4.01
CA GLY A 313 4.66 -9.27 4.85
C GLY A 313 5.76 -10.17 4.26
N LYS A 314 5.58 -10.65 3.02
CA LYS A 314 6.58 -11.47 2.29
C LYS A 314 7.09 -10.80 1.02
N GLU A 315 6.78 -9.53 0.79
CA GLU A 315 7.04 -8.83 -0.47
C GLU A 315 8.53 -8.68 -0.79
N THR A 316 9.40 -8.78 0.21
CA THR A 316 10.86 -8.69 0.04
C THR A 316 11.56 -10.05 0.15
N GLN A 317 10.80 -11.15 0.16
CA GLN A 317 11.31 -12.50 0.38
C GLN A 317 11.01 -13.37 -0.84
N ILE A 318 12.02 -14.12 -1.28
CA ILE A 318 11.87 -15.14 -2.31
C ILE A 318 11.80 -16.50 -1.63
N GLU A 319 10.75 -17.26 -1.91
CA GLU A 319 10.58 -18.60 -1.36
C GLU A 319 11.67 -19.54 -1.91
N LYS A 320 12.24 -20.36 -1.01
CA LYS A 320 13.47 -21.14 -1.27
C LYS A 320 13.48 -21.91 -2.58
N ASN A 321 12.38 -22.57 -2.94
CA ASN A 321 12.32 -23.49 -4.07
C ASN A 321 11.71 -22.87 -5.33
N ARG A 322 11.30 -21.59 -5.31
CA ARG A 322 10.70 -20.95 -6.49
C ARG A 322 11.78 -20.55 -7.50
N SER A 323 11.44 -20.64 -8.78
CA SER A 323 12.28 -20.21 -9.91
C SER A 323 12.38 -18.68 -10.07
N LEU A 324 12.00 -17.93 -9.05
CA LEU A 324 12.06 -16.48 -9.02
C LEU A 324 13.47 -15.97 -8.79
N PHE A 325 13.83 -14.86 -9.44
CA PHE A 325 15.02 -14.10 -9.11
C PHE A 325 14.75 -12.78 -8.38
N THR A 326 13.57 -12.18 -8.53
CA THR A 326 13.19 -10.97 -7.77
C THR A 326 11.68 -10.87 -7.53
N THR A 327 11.31 -9.94 -6.67
CA THR A 327 9.92 -9.60 -6.30
C THR A 327 9.74 -8.09 -6.42
N ILE A 328 8.49 -7.65 -6.57
CA ILE A 328 8.18 -6.22 -6.64
C ILE A 328 8.60 -5.47 -5.39
N GLY A 329 8.52 -6.11 -4.21
CA GLY A 329 8.95 -5.49 -2.97
C GLY A 329 10.47 -5.36 -2.87
N ILE A 330 11.25 -6.30 -3.43
CA ILE A 330 12.72 -6.16 -3.51
C ILE A 330 13.09 -4.96 -4.39
N VAL A 331 12.54 -4.88 -5.61
CA VAL A 331 12.85 -3.77 -6.53
C VAL A 331 12.40 -2.44 -5.95
N ASN A 332 11.21 -2.38 -5.34
CA ASN A 332 10.75 -1.16 -4.66
C ASN A 332 11.68 -0.75 -3.53
N ASN A 333 12.21 -1.70 -2.75
CA ASN A 333 13.16 -1.36 -1.68
C ASN A 333 14.49 -0.82 -2.22
N ILE A 334 14.92 -1.28 -3.40
CA ILE A 334 16.10 -0.73 -4.09
C ILE A 334 15.79 0.68 -4.60
N CYS A 335 14.64 0.90 -5.23
CA CYS A 335 14.21 2.24 -5.64
C CYS A 335 14.08 3.20 -4.45
N GLU A 336 13.52 2.75 -3.32
CA GLU A 336 13.49 3.53 -2.08
C GLU A 336 14.90 3.85 -1.59
N TYR A 337 15.83 2.90 -1.62
CA TYR A 337 17.21 3.18 -1.23
C TYR A 337 17.88 4.22 -2.13
N LEU A 338 17.69 4.12 -3.45
CA LEU A 338 18.31 5.02 -4.42
C LEU A 338 17.70 6.42 -4.40
N PHE A 339 16.38 6.52 -4.26
CA PHE A 339 15.65 7.74 -4.58
C PHE A 339 14.89 8.34 -3.41
N LYS A 340 14.68 7.62 -2.30
CA LYS A 340 13.96 8.17 -1.15
C LYS A 340 14.87 9.05 -0.32
N ASP A 341 14.39 10.25 -0.04
CA ASP A 341 15.03 11.19 0.86
C ASP A 341 14.86 10.77 2.32
N GLN A 342 15.87 11.06 3.15
CA GLN A 342 15.69 10.98 4.61
C GLN A 342 14.80 12.14 5.09
N PRO A 343 14.20 12.05 6.29
CA PRO A 343 13.27 13.09 6.78
C PRO A 343 13.84 14.52 6.83
N ASN A 344 15.16 14.67 6.83
CA ASN A 344 15.86 15.96 6.85
C ASN A 344 16.46 16.36 5.49
N ASP A 345 16.35 15.50 4.48
CA ASP A 345 16.82 15.78 3.12
C ASP A 345 15.69 16.52 2.38
N PHE A 346 15.95 17.76 1.97
CA PHE A 346 15.00 18.59 1.22
C PHE A 346 14.93 18.20 -0.27
N GLY A 347 14.80 16.90 -0.57
CA GLY A 347 14.82 16.39 -1.95
C GLY A 347 16.21 16.15 -2.53
N SER A 348 17.28 16.44 -1.78
CA SER A 348 18.64 16.49 -2.32
C SER A 348 19.13 15.14 -2.82
N ASN A 349 18.89 14.05 -2.09
CA ASN A 349 19.36 12.73 -2.53
C ASN A 349 18.61 12.28 -3.79
N PHE A 350 17.28 12.46 -3.80
CA PHE A 350 16.46 12.18 -4.98
C PHE A 350 16.97 12.93 -6.22
N ARG A 351 17.18 14.24 -6.09
CA ARG A 351 17.61 15.09 -7.21
C ARG A 351 19.01 14.79 -7.69
N ILE A 352 19.96 14.60 -6.78
CA ILE A 352 21.33 14.20 -7.11
C ILE A 352 21.28 12.88 -7.87
N ARG A 353 20.67 11.83 -7.30
CA ARG A 353 20.66 10.50 -7.90
C ARG A 353 19.98 10.44 -9.27
N LEU A 354 18.91 11.21 -9.47
CA LEU A 354 18.24 11.29 -10.77
C LEU A 354 18.95 12.27 -11.75
N GLY A 355 19.93 13.03 -11.26
CA GLY A 355 20.62 14.08 -11.99
C GLY A 355 19.71 15.23 -12.39
N LEU A 356 18.71 15.57 -11.56
CA LEU A 356 17.75 16.65 -11.84
C LEU A 356 18.41 18.03 -11.80
N ASP A 357 19.36 18.24 -10.89
CA ASP A 357 20.04 19.53 -10.72
C ASP A 357 20.96 19.90 -11.91
N GLN A 358 21.25 18.94 -12.79
CA GLN A 358 22.04 19.14 -14.02
C GLN A 358 21.16 19.40 -15.26
N GLU A 359 19.85 19.19 -15.16
CA GLU A 359 18.93 19.27 -16.28
C GLU A 359 18.34 20.68 -16.42
N LEU A 360 18.61 21.33 -17.55
CA LEU A 360 18.19 22.72 -17.78
C LEU A 360 16.67 22.90 -17.91
N ASN A 361 15.95 21.83 -18.28
CA ASN A 361 14.53 21.89 -18.66
C ASN A 361 13.62 21.09 -17.73
N VAL A 362 13.93 21.02 -16.43
CA VAL A 362 13.00 20.40 -15.45
C VAL A 362 11.82 21.35 -15.24
N PRO A 363 10.57 20.90 -15.46
CA PRO A 363 9.40 21.72 -15.19
C PRO A 363 9.37 22.15 -13.72
N THR A 364 8.99 23.40 -13.46
CA THR A 364 8.85 23.95 -12.10
C THR A 364 7.44 24.50 -11.91
N SER A 365 6.93 24.48 -10.68
CA SER A 365 5.67 25.12 -10.33
C SER A 365 5.79 25.86 -9.00
N GLU A 366 4.85 26.76 -8.72
CA GLU A 366 4.79 27.43 -7.41
C GLU A 366 4.60 26.44 -6.25
N GLU A 367 3.84 25.36 -6.48
CA GLU A 367 3.57 24.32 -5.48
C GLU A 367 4.77 23.37 -5.29
N PHE A 368 5.51 23.09 -6.36
CA PHE A 368 6.64 22.17 -6.34
C PHE A 368 7.85 22.79 -7.07
N PRO A 369 8.63 23.65 -6.40
CA PRO A 369 9.89 24.14 -6.93
C PRO A 369 10.87 22.97 -7.17
N VAL A 370 11.66 23.03 -8.24
CA VAL A 370 12.65 21.97 -8.56
C VAL A 370 13.58 21.72 -7.37
N GLU A 371 14.03 22.77 -6.69
CA GLU A 371 14.92 22.72 -5.51
C GLU A 371 14.34 21.93 -4.31
N GLN A 372 13.04 21.67 -4.32
CA GLN A 372 12.30 21.00 -3.25
C GLN A 372 11.60 19.73 -3.75
N LEU A 373 11.84 19.32 -4.99
CA LEU A 373 11.22 18.14 -5.58
C LEU A 373 11.61 16.89 -4.79
N LYS A 374 10.62 16.08 -4.43
CA LYS A 374 10.80 14.80 -3.72
C LYS A 374 10.07 13.68 -4.45
N PRO A 375 10.36 12.40 -4.16
CA PRO A 375 9.67 11.26 -4.78
C PRO A 375 8.16 11.21 -4.57
N THR A 376 7.61 11.98 -3.62
CA THR A 376 6.18 12.03 -3.29
C THR A 376 5.56 13.43 -3.41
N GLU A 377 6.36 14.43 -3.78
CA GLU A 377 5.97 15.84 -3.88
C GLU A 377 6.44 16.36 -5.26
N PHE A 378 5.58 16.28 -6.27
CA PHE A 378 5.93 16.59 -7.67
C PHE A 378 4.69 16.91 -8.53
N SER A 379 4.74 17.82 -9.49
CA SER A 379 3.67 18.02 -10.47
C SER A 379 3.61 16.91 -11.55
N LEU A 380 2.52 16.83 -12.31
CA LEU A 380 2.39 15.87 -13.43
C LEU A 380 3.49 16.02 -14.50
N LEU A 381 3.91 17.26 -14.80
CA LEU A 381 5.00 17.51 -15.75
C LEU A 381 6.34 17.07 -15.18
N GLN A 382 6.59 17.36 -13.90
CA GLN A 382 7.81 16.90 -13.20
C GLN A 382 7.88 15.38 -13.12
N ARG A 383 6.75 14.71 -12.87
CA ARG A 383 6.66 13.26 -12.95
C ARG A 383 7.12 12.73 -14.29
N SER A 384 6.56 13.25 -15.39
CA SER A 384 6.91 12.79 -16.73
C SER A 384 8.41 12.95 -16.98
N LYS A 385 9.00 14.07 -16.55
CA LYS A 385 10.45 14.30 -16.68
C LYS A 385 11.27 13.36 -15.80
N CYS A 386 10.82 13.08 -14.58
CA CYS A 386 11.48 12.13 -13.69
C CYS A 386 11.45 10.69 -14.23
N GLU A 387 10.32 10.28 -14.83
CA GLU A 387 10.22 8.99 -15.53
C GLU A 387 11.19 8.90 -16.70
N GLU A 388 11.26 9.92 -17.55
CA GLU A 388 12.21 10.00 -18.67
C GLU A 388 13.68 9.87 -18.19
N LEU A 389 14.04 10.62 -17.15
CA LEU A 389 15.40 10.57 -16.59
C LEU A 389 15.70 9.21 -15.96
N PHE A 390 14.74 8.61 -15.27
CA PHE A 390 14.91 7.26 -14.71
C PHE A 390 15.11 6.22 -15.81
N GLU A 391 14.30 6.28 -16.87
CA GLU A 391 14.40 5.39 -18.03
C GLU A 391 15.75 5.51 -18.74
N LEU A 392 16.28 6.73 -18.83
CA LEU A 392 17.58 6.98 -19.46
C LEU A 392 18.75 6.55 -18.56
N LYS A 393 18.75 6.94 -17.29
CA LYS A 393 19.93 6.88 -16.41
C LYS A 393 20.02 5.60 -15.58
N TRP A 394 18.88 5.06 -15.11
CA TRP A 394 18.88 3.97 -14.12
C TRP A 394 18.21 2.68 -14.59
N LEU A 395 17.20 2.75 -15.45
CA LEU A 395 16.54 1.55 -15.99
C LEU A 395 17.53 0.59 -16.68
N PRO A 396 18.55 1.05 -17.44
CA PRO A 396 19.58 0.16 -18.00
C PRO A 396 20.32 -0.64 -16.92
N SER A 397 20.64 -0.04 -15.77
CA SER A 397 21.30 -0.73 -14.65
C SER A 397 20.46 -1.90 -14.13
N PHE A 398 19.15 -1.69 -13.96
CA PHE A 398 18.25 -2.76 -13.55
C PHE A 398 18.13 -3.86 -14.62
N LYS A 399 17.94 -3.46 -15.88
CA LYS A 399 17.79 -4.38 -17.00
C LYS A 399 19.03 -5.26 -17.18
N ILE A 400 20.21 -4.66 -17.29
CA ILE A 400 21.48 -5.37 -17.50
C ILE A 400 21.76 -6.29 -16.32
N LEU A 401 21.56 -5.82 -15.09
CA LEU A 401 21.74 -6.64 -13.89
C LEU A 401 20.91 -7.91 -13.97
N TYR A 402 19.59 -7.78 -14.09
CA TYR A 402 18.66 -8.91 -14.00
C TYR A 402 18.67 -9.83 -15.22
N THR A 403 19.26 -9.42 -16.34
CA THR A 403 19.34 -10.22 -17.57
C THR A 403 20.73 -10.80 -17.84
N SER A 404 21.81 -10.14 -17.37
CA SER A 404 23.19 -10.45 -17.78
C SER A 404 24.09 -10.95 -16.66
N LEU A 405 23.77 -10.69 -15.38
CA LEU A 405 24.54 -11.26 -14.26
C LEU A 405 24.32 -12.78 -14.22
N LEU A 406 25.41 -13.53 -14.10
CA LEU A 406 25.44 -14.98 -14.35
C LEU A 406 24.35 -15.79 -13.64
N PRO A 407 24.03 -15.57 -12.34
CA PRO A 407 22.98 -16.33 -11.68
C PRO A 407 21.56 -16.04 -12.18
N TYR A 408 21.32 -14.84 -12.72
CA TYR A 408 20.03 -14.47 -13.31
C TYR A 408 19.93 -14.94 -14.75
N SER A 409 20.96 -14.73 -15.57
CA SER A 409 20.99 -15.25 -16.94
C SER A 409 20.86 -16.78 -16.96
N ARG A 410 21.53 -17.47 -16.02
CA ARG A 410 21.39 -18.93 -15.88
C ARG A 410 19.98 -19.35 -15.46
N MET A 411 19.31 -18.60 -14.58
CA MET A 411 17.91 -18.87 -14.23
C MET A 411 17.00 -18.69 -15.45
N ILE A 412 17.20 -17.62 -16.21
CA ILE A 412 16.47 -17.31 -17.44
C ILE A 412 16.62 -18.44 -18.46
N GLU A 413 17.85 -18.91 -18.70
CA GLU A 413 18.12 -20.06 -19.58
C GLU A 413 17.33 -21.30 -19.15
N LEU A 414 17.41 -21.67 -17.86
CA LEU A 414 16.75 -22.86 -17.33
C LEU A 414 15.22 -22.78 -17.42
N VAL A 415 14.63 -21.62 -17.14
CA VAL A 415 13.19 -21.40 -17.28
C VAL A 415 12.79 -21.42 -18.76
N SER A 416 13.62 -20.87 -19.65
CA SER A 416 13.39 -20.88 -21.10
C SER A 416 13.41 -22.31 -21.67
N GLU A 417 14.33 -23.17 -21.19
CA GLU A 417 14.36 -24.60 -21.53
C GLU A 417 13.04 -25.29 -21.14
N VAL A 418 12.53 -24.99 -19.94
CA VAL A 418 11.26 -25.53 -19.44
C VAL A 418 10.07 -25.01 -20.26
N TYR A 419 10.06 -23.74 -20.64
CA TYR A 419 9.02 -23.16 -21.50
C TYR A 419 9.04 -23.76 -22.91
N ALA A 420 10.22 -23.95 -23.50
CA ALA A 420 10.36 -24.59 -24.81
C ALA A 420 9.88 -26.06 -24.78
N HIS A 421 10.13 -26.77 -23.67
CA HIS A 421 9.57 -28.10 -23.46
C HIS A 421 8.03 -28.09 -23.38
N TYR A 422 7.46 -27.14 -22.63
CA TYR A 422 6.01 -26.94 -22.54
C TYR A 422 5.38 -26.70 -23.93
N LYS A 423 5.94 -25.78 -24.73
CA LYS A 423 5.45 -25.49 -26.09
C LYS A 423 5.48 -26.68 -27.03
N LYS A 424 6.58 -27.44 -27.04
CA LYS A 424 6.70 -28.66 -27.85
C LYS A 424 5.67 -29.73 -27.50
N ARG A 425 5.15 -29.76 -26.27
CA ARG A 425 4.11 -30.71 -25.87
C ARG A 425 2.73 -30.26 -26.30
N GLN A 426 2.44 -28.96 -26.21
CA GLN A 426 1.20 -28.38 -26.75
C GLN A 426 1.04 -28.67 -28.25
N GLU A 427 2.13 -28.66 -29.01
CA GLU A 427 2.11 -28.97 -30.45
C GLU A 427 1.88 -30.46 -30.78
N LYS A 428 2.17 -31.37 -29.84
CA LYS A 428 2.12 -32.83 -30.05
C LYS A 428 0.83 -33.49 -29.56
N ASP A 429 -0.13 -32.72 -29.04
CA ASP A 429 -1.35 -33.22 -28.39
C ASP A 429 -1.08 -34.24 -27.25
N ASP A 430 0.10 -34.17 -26.61
CA ASP A 430 0.47 -35.02 -25.47
C ASP A 430 -0.05 -34.42 -24.15
N TYR A 431 -1.34 -34.62 -23.86
CA TYR A 431 -2.04 -33.99 -22.74
C TYR A 431 -2.01 -34.82 -21.45
N ASN A 432 -1.05 -34.53 -20.58
CA ASN A 432 -1.22 -34.78 -19.15
C ASN A 432 -1.84 -33.54 -18.49
N ILE A 433 -3.13 -33.63 -18.14
CA ILE A 433 -3.92 -32.51 -17.59
C ILE A 433 -3.28 -31.88 -16.34
N ASN A 434 -2.61 -32.69 -15.51
CA ASN A 434 -2.03 -32.18 -14.27
C ASN A 434 -0.71 -31.44 -14.52
N GLU A 435 0.07 -31.89 -15.50
CA GLU A 435 1.30 -31.23 -15.93
C GLU A 435 1.01 -29.94 -16.69
N ASP A 436 0.00 -29.94 -17.57
CA ASP A 436 -0.43 -28.73 -18.29
C ASP A 436 -0.90 -27.64 -17.31
N GLU A 437 -1.71 -28.00 -16.31
CA GLU A 437 -2.11 -27.05 -15.24
C GLU A 437 -0.89 -26.54 -14.46
N ALA A 438 0.12 -27.39 -14.19
CA ALA A 438 1.34 -26.96 -13.53
C ALA A 438 2.13 -25.95 -14.38
N TYR A 439 2.28 -26.18 -15.69
CA TYR A 439 2.92 -25.24 -16.60
C TYR A 439 2.12 -23.95 -16.76
N LYS A 440 0.79 -24.06 -16.90
CA LYS A 440 -0.12 -22.92 -16.95
C LYS A 440 0.05 -22.05 -15.72
N VAL A 441 0.16 -22.63 -14.52
CA VAL A 441 0.41 -21.86 -13.29
C VAL A 441 1.81 -21.26 -13.26
N LEU A 442 2.84 -22.00 -13.68
CA LEU A 442 4.22 -21.50 -13.72
C LEU A 442 4.34 -20.26 -14.61
N PHE A 443 3.70 -20.27 -15.79
CA PHE A 443 3.77 -19.19 -16.77
C PHE A 443 2.57 -18.22 -16.75
N GLY A 444 1.54 -18.51 -15.94
CA GLY A 444 0.33 -17.70 -15.78
C GLY A 444 0.39 -16.70 -14.61
N GLY A 445 1.41 -16.80 -13.77
CA GLY A 445 1.66 -15.84 -12.68
C GLY A 445 0.92 -16.14 -11.37
N SER A 446 0.94 -15.16 -10.46
CA SER A 446 0.59 -15.36 -9.05
C SER A 446 -0.90 -15.66 -8.82
N GLU A 447 -1.79 -15.19 -9.69
CA GLU A 447 -3.24 -15.43 -9.58
C GLU A 447 -3.59 -16.89 -9.85
N GLU A 448 -3.06 -17.45 -10.94
CA GLU A 448 -3.21 -18.87 -11.28
C GLU A 448 -2.64 -19.75 -10.16
N ARG A 449 -1.50 -19.35 -9.57
CA ARG A 449 -0.94 -20.05 -8.41
C ARG A 449 -1.87 -20.02 -7.20
N PHE A 450 -2.44 -18.86 -6.88
CA PHE A 450 -3.37 -18.71 -5.76
C PHE A 450 -4.61 -19.59 -5.93
N VAL A 451 -5.16 -19.66 -7.15
CA VAL A 451 -6.28 -20.53 -7.49
C VAL A 451 -5.90 -22.00 -7.27
N LEU A 452 -4.77 -22.44 -7.82
CA LEU A 452 -4.31 -23.82 -7.66
C LEU A 452 -4.04 -24.20 -6.19
N GLU A 453 -3.38 -23.32 -5.44
CA GLU A 453 -3.09 -23.55 -4.02
C GLU A 453 -4.35 -23.64 -3.16
N ASN A 454 -5.38 -22.83 -3.45
CA ASN A 454 -6.65 -22.93 -2.73
C ASN A 454 -7.45 -24.17 -3.13
N ASN A 455 -7.48 -24.51 -4.41
CA ASN A 455 -8.12 -25.74 -4.89
C ASN A 455 -7.46 -26.99 -4.28
N ALA A 456 -6.14 -27.00 -4.14
CA ALA A 456 -5.39 -28.10 -3.53
C ALA A 456 -5.64 -28.27 -2.01
N LYS A 457 -6.12 -27.24 -1.29
CA LYS A 457 -6.52 -27.34 0.12
C LYS A 457 -7.81 -28.12 0.30
N VAL A 458 -8.68 -28.18 -0.71
CA VAL A 458 -9.92 -28.94 -0.68
C VAL A 458 -9.57 -30.44 -0.62
N LEU A 459 -10.04 -31.13 0.42
CA LEU A 459 -9.65 -32.52 0.71
C LEU A 459 -9.88 -33.47 -0.48
N THR A 460 -10.97 -33.28 -1.22
CA THR A 460 -11.41 -34.13 -2.33
C THR A 460 -10.72 -33.84 -3.66
N ASN A 461 -9.98 -32.74 -3.80
CA ASN A 461 -9.39 -32.35 -5.08
C ASN A 461 -7.98 -32.95 -5.26
N SER A 462 -7.92 -34.23 -5.63
CA SER A 462 -6.66 -34.96 -5.84
C SER A 462 -5.86 -34.46 -7.04
N SER A 463 -6.54 -34.00 -8.10
CA SER A 463 -5.90 -33.46 -9.31
C SER A 463 -5.12 -32.18 -9.00
N SER A 464 -5.74 -31.17 -8.36
CA SER A 464 -5.03 -29.93 -8.00
C SER A 464 -3.85 -30.16 -7.05
N LYS A 465 -3.94 -31.17 -6.16
CA LYS A 465 -2.79 -31.57 -5.31
C LYS A 465 -1.63 -32.14 -6.14
N LEU A 466 -1.93 -32.95 -7.15
CA LEU A 466 -0.93 -33.52 -8.05
C LEU A 466 -0.29 -32.42 -8.91
N SER A 467 -1.07 -31.53 -9.52
CA SER A 467 -0.57 -30.36 -10.26
C SER A 467 0.31 -29.47 -9.40
N LEU A 468 -0.11 -29.18 -8.16
CA LEU A 468 0.71 -28.37 -7.24
C LEU A 468 2.03 -29.05 -6.87
N LYS A 469 2.03 -30.38 -6.74
CA LYS A 469 3.26 -31.15 -6.52
C LYS A 469 4.18 -31.07 -7.73
N LEU A 470 3.66 -31.30 -8.94
CA LEU A 470 4.40 -31.20 -10.19
C LEU A 470 5.01 -29.80 -10.38
N LEU A 471 4.23 -28.75 -10.15
CA LEU A 471 4.72 -27.36 -10.17
C LEU A 471 5.93 -27.19 -9.23
N LYS A 472 5.81 -27.63 -7.98
CA LYS A 472 6.90 -27.52 -6.99
C LYS A 472 8.12 -28.34 -7.38
N ASP A 473 7.92 -29.51 -7.98
CA ASP A 473 9.02 -30.37 -8.45
C ASP A 473 9.76 -29.71 -9.63
N ILE A 474 9.04 -29.07 -10.56
CA ILE A 474 9.62 -28.28 -11.66
C ILE A 474 10.41 -27.09 -11.12
N GLU A 475 9.81 -26.25 -10.27
CA GLU A 475 10.47 -25.08 -9.68
C GLU A 475 11.73 -25.51 -8.90
N LYS A 476 11.63 -26.58 -8.11
CA LYS A 476 12.76 -27.13 -7.36
C LYS A 476 13.86 -27.63 -8.30
N GLY A 477 13.52 -28.36 -9.37
CA GLY A 477 14.48 -28.84 -10.35
C GLY A 477 15.25 -27.71 -11.05
N ILE A 478 14.62 -26.56 -11.27
CA ILE A 478 15.29 -25.35 -11.75
C ILE A 478 16.21 -24.79 -10.64
N LYS A 479 15.69 -24.66 -9.42
CA LYS A 479 16.41 -24.03 -8.31
C LYS A 479 17.65 -24.80 -7.88
N ASP A 480 17.58 -26.14 -7.86
CA ASP A 480 18.69 -27.01 -7.49
C ASP A 480 19.90 -26.80 -8.43
N LYS A 481 19.67 -26.49 -9.72
CA LYS A 481 20.74 -26.18 -10.70
C LYS A 481 21.44 -24.83 -10.46
N VAL A 482 20.92 -23.99 -9.56
CA VAL A 482 21.50 -22.69 -9.19
C VAL A 482 21.65 -22.55 -7.66
N GLU A 483 21.70 -23.66 -6.93
CA GLU A 483 21.74 -23.65 -5.45
C GLU A 483 22.97 -22.94 -4.87
N HIS A 484 24.09 -22.95 -5.59
CA HIS A 484 25.32 -22.26 -5.21
C HIS A 484 25.22 -20.73 -5.35
N HIS A 485 24.15 -20.21 -5.93
CA HIS A 485 23.91 -18.78 -6.13
C HIS A 485 22.77 -18.23 -5.27
N THR A 486 22.42 -18.89 -4.16
CA THR A 486 21.26 -18.51 -3.34
C THR A 486 21.30 -17.07 -2.82
N ILE A 487 22.48 -16.53 -2.52
CA ILE A 487 22.64 -15.14 -2.05
C ILE A 487 22.12 -14.11 -3.05
N PHE A 488 22.24 -14.38 -4.36
CA PHE A 488 21.84 -13.45 -5.42
C PHE A 488 20.33 -13.21 -5.45
N TYR A 489 19.55 -14.15 -4.91
CA TYR A 489 18.09 -14.08 -4.85
C TYR A 489 17.59 -13.48 -3.52
N THR A 490 18.43 -12.70 -2.83
CA THR A 490 18.07 -12.02 -1.58
C THR A 490 17.97 -10.51 -1.78
N LEU A 491 17.10 -9.85 -1.00
CA LEU A 491 17.04 -8.38 -0.93
C LEU A 491 18.43 -7.78 -0.65
N MET A 492 19.13 -8.35 0.32
CA MET A 492 20.45 -7.91 0.77
C MET A 492 21.43 -7.79 -0.40
N PHE A 493 21.57 -8.85 -1.21
CA PHE A 493 22.53 -8.85 -2.31
C PHE A 493 22.11 -7.92 -3.44
N GLN A 494 20.83 -7.95 -3.82
CA GLN A 494 20.33 -7.12 -4.91
C GLN A 494 20.51 -5.64 -4.58
N LYS A 495 20.17 -5.24 -3.35
CA LYS A 495 20.45 -3.90 -2.84
C LYS A 495 21.95 -3.59 -2.81
N ALA A 496 22.78 -4.53 -2.36
CA ALA A 496 24.23 -4.35 -2.25
C ALA A 496 24.92 -4.06 -3.60
N ILE A 497 24.43 -4.62 -4.72
CA ILE A 497 24.96 -4.27 -6.04
C ILE A 497 24.65 -2.81 -6.37
N PHE A 498 23.43 -2.34 -6.15
CA PHE A 498 23.09 -0.93 -6.41
C PHE A 498 23.80 0.04 -5.45
N GLU A 499 24.06 -0.40 -4.22
CA GLU A 499 24.96 0.31 -3.29
C GLU A 499 26.39 0.38 -3.84
N ALA A 500 26.92 -0.71 -4.42
CA ALA A 500 28.25 -0.72 -5.02
C ALA A 500 28.35 0.17 -6.27
N ILE A 501 27.32 0.17 -7.13
CA ILE A 501 27.22 1.09 -8.27
C ILE A 501 27.24 2.54 -7.75
N SER A 502 26.41 2.84 -6.76
CA SER A 502 26.32 4.17 -6.15
C SER A 502 27.65 4.65 -5.56
N ASP A 503 28.41 3.73 -4.97
CA ASP A 503 29.71 4.00 -4.38
C ASP A 503 30.78 4.25 -5.45
N LEU A 504 30.79 3.47 -6.54
CA LEU A 504 31.69 3.69 -7.68
C LEU A 504 31.41 5.03 -8.39
N ILE A 505 30.13 5.38 -8.57
CA ILE A 505 29.72 6.71 -9.06
C ILE A 505 30.29 7.81 -8.16
N SER A 506 30.08 7.72 -6.85
CA SER A 506 30.52 8.73 -5.88
C SER A 506 32.05 8.88 -5.80
N ASN A 507 32.77 7.87 -6.29
CA ASN A 507 34.22 7.86 -6.36
C ASN A 507 34.74 8.07 -7.79
N ASN A 508 33.94 8.57 -8.73
CA ASN A 508 34.33 8.90 -10.10
C ASN A 508 34.96 7.72 -10.88
N PHE A 509 34.45 6.50 -10.68
CA PHE A 509 34.80 5.33 -11.51
C PHE A 509 33.95 5.22 -12.77
N PHE A 510 33.00 6.13 -12.95
CA PHE A 510 32.21 6.25 -14.16
C PHE A 510 32.32 7.67 -14.68
N GLU A 511 32.06 7.84 -15.98
CA GLU A 511 32.12 9.14 -16.66
C GLU A 511 31.13 10.14 -16.07
N ASN A 512 29.95 9.66 -15.65
CA ASN A 512 28.89 10.48 -15.07
C ASN A 512 28.88 10.37 -13.54
N ASP A 513 28.54 11.48 -12.88
CA ASP A 513 28.53 11.63 -11.43
C ASP A 513 27.22 11.18 -10.74
N HIS A 514 26.22 10.73 -11.53
CA HIS A 514 24.91 10.28 -11.01
C HIS A 514 24.48 8.89 -11.47
N TYR A 515 25.07 8.36 -12.55
CA TYR A 515 24.69 7.07 -13.12
C TYR A 515 25.87 6.43 -13.87
N ALA A 516 25.74 5.15 -14.23
CA ALA A 516 26.70 4.45 -15.06
C ALA A 516 26.09 4.21 -16.45
N THR A 517 26.88 4.41 -17.50
CA THR A 517 26.48 4.11 -18.88
C THR A 517 26.27 2.60 -19.08
N GLU A 518 25.57 2.23 -20.14
CA GLU A 518 25.35 0.81 -20.47
C GLU A 518 26.68 0.06 -20.67
N GLU A 519 27.67 0.65 -21.34
CA GLU A 519 28.98 0.04 -21.53
C GLU A 519 29.72 -0.20 -20.20
N GLU A 520 29.75 0.81 -19.32
CA GLU A 520 30.37 0.70 -17.99
C GLU A 520 29.68 -0.38 -17.14
N LEU A 521 28.35 -0.46 -17.20
CA LEU A 521 27.58 -1.51 -16.53
C LEU A 521 27.89 -2.89 -17.08
N GLN A 522 28.00 -3.04 -18.41
CA GLN A 522 28.39 -4.30 -19.03
C GLN A 522 29.80 -4.72 -18.60
N ASN A 523 30.75 -3.79 -18.54
CA ASN A 523 32.11 -4.06 -18.05
C ASN A 523 32.12 -4.48 -16.58
N MET A 524 31.34 -3.80 -15.74
CA MET A 524 31.14 -4.16 -14.33
C MET A 524 30.56 -5.58 -14.18
N ILE A 525 29.51 -5.90 -14.94
CA ILE A 525 28.87 -7.23 -14.91
C ILE A 525 29.79 -8.31 -15.49
N ALA A 526 30.56 -8.00 -16.53
CA ALA A 526 31.57 -8.91 -17.08
C ALA A 526 32.62 -9.27 -16.02
N GLN A 527 33.13 -8.28 -15.29
CA GLN A 527 34.08 -8.49 -14.20
C GLN A 527 33.47 -9.34 -13.07
N MET A 528 32.23 -9.06 -12.66
CA MET A 528 31.52 -9.90 -11.68
C MET A 528 31.35 -11.34 -12.18
N ASN A 529 30.99 -11.53 -13.44
CA ASN A 529 30.79 -12.84 -14.04
C ASN A 529 32.10 -13.64 -14.10
N ILE A 530 33.24 -12.99 -14.37
CA ILE A 530 34.57 -13.62 -14.29
C ILE A 530 34.81 -14.15 -12.87
N PHE A 531 34.60 -13.29 -11.85
CA PHE A 531 34.79 -13.69 -10.45
C PHE A 531 33.88 -14.86 -10.05
N ILE A 532 32.58 -14.82 -10.42
CA ILE A 532 31.61 -15.88 -10.09
C ILE A 532 32.01 -17.21 -10.75
N LYS A 533 32.44 -17.20 -12.02
CA LYS A 533 32.90 -18.39 -12.75
C LYS A 533 34.14 -19.01 -12.13
N ASP A 534 35.08 -18.17 -11.67
CA ASP A 534 36.35 -18.61 -11.11
C ASP A 534 36.23 -19.09 -9.65
N THR A 535 35.16 -18.73 -8.94
CA THR A 535 34.98 -19.07 -7.51
C THR A 535 33.62 -19.70 -7.15
N PRO A 536 33.24 -20.83 -7.78
CA PRO A 536 31.93 -21.45 -7.60
C PRO A 536 31.74 -22.17 -6.24
N SER A 537 32.83 -22.62 -5.59
CA SER A 537 32.78 -23.32 -4.30
C SER A 537 33.82 -22.75 -3.33
N GLY A 538 33.37 -22.27 -2.15
CA GLY A 538 34.22 -21.66 -1.13
C GLY A 538 34.27 -20.13 -1.09
N SER A 539 33.66 -19.43 -2.05
CA SER A 539 33.51 -17.97 -2.02
C SER A 539 32.45 -17.51 -1.00
N PHE A 540 32.34 -16.20 -0.78
CA PHE A 540 31.27 -15.63 0.03
C PHE A 540 29.88 -15.77 -0.62
N PHE A 541 29.76 -16.26 -1.85
CA PHE A 541 28.47 -16.50 -2.47
C PHE A 541 27.81 -17.80 -2.01
N ASP A 542 28.62 -18.74 -1.52
CA ASP A 542 28.15 -19.99 -0.94
C ASP A 542 27.81 -19.77 0.54
N ASN A 543 26.55 -19.98 0.90
CA ASN A 543 26.10 -19.86 2.29
C ASN A 543 26.72 -20.89 3.24
N LYS A 544 27.39 -21.91 2.72
CA LYS A 544 28.17 -22.89 3.48
C LYS A 544 29.61 -22.41 3.73
N SER A 545 30.07 -21.35 3.07
CA SER A 545 31.41 -20.80 3.28
C SER A 545 31.53 -20.11 4.64
N ALA A 546 32.66 -20.32 5.32
CA ALA A 546 32.97 -19.59 6.54
C ALA A 546 32.96 -18.06 6.30
N VAL A 547 33.40 -17.61 5.12
CA VAL A 547 33.43 -16.18 4.74
C VAL A 547 32.02 -15.60 4.65
N TYR A 548 31.03 -16.37 4.20
CA TYR A 548 29.63 -15.93 4.17
C TYR A 548 29.13 -15.58 5.58
N GLY A 549 29.32 -16.50 6.53
CA GLY A 549 28.89 -16.33 7.92
C GLY A 549 29.55 -15.12 8.60
N LEU A 550 30.77 -14.78 8.20
CA LEU A 550 31.56 -13.67 8.77
C LEU A 550 31.21 -12.29 8.20
N ILE A 551 30.48 -12.22 7.11
CA ILE A 551 30.08 -10.96 6.48
C ILE A 551 28.58 -10.75 6.68
N VAL A 552 27.80 -11.78 6.35
CA VAL A 552 26.34 -11.75 6.41
C VAL A 552 25.82 -12.02 7.82
N GLY A 553 26.50 -12.86 8.60
CA GLY A 553 26.03 -13.34 9.91
C GLY A 553 25.09 -14.54 9.81
N SER A 554 24.47 -14.91 10.94
CA SER A 554 23.56 -16.06 11.01
C SER A 554 22.23 -15.88 10.28
N LYS A 555 21.88 -14.64 9.91
CA LYS A 555 20.68 -14.28 9.14
C LYS A 555 21.01 -13.14 8.19
N ALA A 556 20.65 -13.31 6.92
CA ALA A 556 20.66 -12.20 5.97
C ALA A 556 19.70 -11.11 6.46
N SER A 557 20.23 -9.92 6.68
CA SER A 557 19.47 -8.74 7.11
C SER A 557 19.68 -7.63 6.08
N PRO A 558 18.69 -6.74 5.85
CA PRO A 558 18.86 -5.61 4.94
C PRO A 558 20.08 -4.75 5.29
N GLU A 559 20.45 -4.65 6.58
CA GLU A 559 21.61 -3.89 7.05
C GLU A 559 22.95 -4.52 6.64
N ALA A 560 22.95 -5.81 6.25
CA ALA A 560 24.14 -6.46 5.75
C ALA A 560 24.47 -6.09 4.30
N SER A 561 23.56 -5.40 3.59
CA SER A 561 23.81 -4.96 2.20
C SER A 561 25.09 -4.14 2.08
N LYS A 562 25.34 -3.22 3.02
CA LYS A 562 26.53 -2.34 3.00
C LYS A 562 27.86 -3.11 3.04
N PHE A 563 27.90 -4.24 3.74
CA PHE A 563 29.10 -5.07 3.83
C PHE A 563 29.28 -5.92 2.57
N VAL A 564 28.17 -6.44 2.04
CA VAL A 564 28.17 -7.13 0.74
C VAL A 564 28.56 -6.15 -0.38
N SER A 565 28.13 -4.90 -0.30
CA SER A 565 28.48 -3.83 -1.23
C SER A 565 29.98 -3.53 -1.18
N ALA A 566 30.55 -3.34 0.02
CA ALA A 566 31.99 -3.16 0.19
C ALA A 566 32.79 -4.31 -0.44
N LEU A 567 32.31 -5.55 -0.30
CA LEU A 567 32.93 -6.71 -0.91
C LEU A 567 32.80 -6.73 -2.44
N ILE A 568 31.63 -6.36 -2.98
CA ILE A 568 31.42 -6.22 -4.43
C ILE A 568 32.40 -5.18 -5.00
N VAL A 569 32.56 -4.04 -4.35
CA VAL A 569 33.53 -3.00 -4.77
C VAL A 569 34.96 -3.55 -4.78
N LEU A 570 35.37 -4.30 -3.75
CA LEU A 570 36.70 -4.94 -3.73
C LEU A 570 36.90 -5.92 -4.88
N ILE A 571 35.88 -6.71 -5.21
CA ILE A 571 35.92 -7.65 -6.35
C ILE A 571 36.06 -6.88 -7.66
N LEU A 572 35.25 -5.84 -7.83
CA LEU A 572 35.24 -5.00 -9.02
C LEU A 572 36.56 -4.27 -9.24
N LEU A 573 37.30 -3.91 -8.19
CA LEU A 573 38.54 -3.12 -8.33
C LEU A 573 39.81 -3.98 -8.30
N LYS A 574 39.86 -5.06 -7.51
CA LYS A 574 41.11 -5.77 -7.24
C LYS A 574 41.20 -7.17 -7.82
N TYR A 575 40.07 -7.84 -8.07
CA TYR A 575 40.12 -9.19 -8.62
C TYR A 575 40.69 -9.18 -10.04
N LYS A 576 41.81 -9.89 -10.27
CA LYS A 576 42.51 -9.93 -11.57
C LYS A 576 42.63 -8.53 -12.23
N SER A 577 43.03 -7.52 -11.46
CA SER A 577 43.04 -6.10 -11.89
C SER A 577 43.70 -5.84 -13.24
N LYS A 578 44.74 -6.62 -13.61
CA LYS A 578 45.45 -6.51 -14.89
C LYS A 578 44.61 -6.83 -16.13
N THR A 579 43.55 -7.61 -15.98
CA THR A 579 42.64 -8.02 -17.05
C THR A 579 41.21 -7.56 -16.78
N ASN A 580 41.05 -6.54 -15.93
CA ASN A 580 39.76 -6.10 -15.45
C ASN A 580 39.08 -5.24 -16.52
N PRO A 581 37.95 -5.68 -17.11
CA PRO A 581 37.27 -4.94 -18.17
C PRO A 581 36.73 -3.60 -17.66
N LEU A 582 36.42 -3.47 -16.37
CA LEU A 582 35.98 -2.19 -15.78
C LEU A 582 37.09 -1.14 -15.78
N LEU A 583 38.34 -1.55 -15.56
CA LEU A 583 39.49 -0.65 -15.51
C LEU A 583 40.14 -0.42 -16.87
N GLY A 584 39.76 -1.19 -17.89
CA GLY A 584 40.40 -1.24 -19.21
C GLY A 584 40.31 0.02 -20.07
N GLY A 585 39.66 1.09 -19.59
CA GLY A 585 39.49 2.36 -20.30
C GLY A 585 39.42 3.60 -19.42
N ILE A 586 39.66 3.49 -18.11
CA ILE A 586 39.53 4.60 -17.16
C ILE A 586 40.92 5.04 -16.69
N ASP A 587 41.24 6.33 -16.79
CA ASP A 587 42.46 6.93 -16.23
C ASP A 587 42.32 7.12 -14.70
N VAL A 588 42.15 6.01 -13.97
CA VAL A 588 42.11 6.03 -12.49
C VAL A 588 43.52 5.91 -11.96
N LYS A 589 43.91 6.82 -11.06
CA LYS A 589 45.18 6.72 -10.35
C LYS A 589 45.17 5.50 -9.42
N ASP A 590 46.24 4.70 -9.45
CA ASP A 590 46.44 3.56 -8.53
C ASP A 590 46.20 3.95 -7.05
N GLU A 591 46.57 5.18 -6.67
CA GLU A 591 46.37 5.76 -5.34
C GLU A 591 44.88 5.84 -4.92
N GLN A 592 43.98 6.16 -5.86
CA GLN A 592 42.54 6.23 -5.63
C GLN A 592 41.95 4.83 -5.42
N ILE A 593 42.37 3.87 -6.24
CA ILE A 593 41.98 2.46 -6.10
C ILE A 593 42.44 1.94 -4.73
N ASP A 594 43.67 2.24 -4.31
CA ASP A 594 44.23 1.81 -3.02
C ASP A 594 43.51 2.46 -1.83
N THR A 595 43.17 3.74 -1.94
CA THR A 595 42.40 4.47 -0.92
C THR A 595 41.03 3.83 -0.68
N ILE A 596 40.28 3.58 -1.76
CA ILE A 596 38.95 2.98 -1.67
C ILE A 596 39.03 1.54 -1.19
N THR A 597 39.98 0.76 -1.72
CA THR A 597 40.22 -0.62 -1.28
C THR A 597 40.48 -0.69 0.22
N SER A 598 41.33 0.20 0.73
CA SER A 598 41.65 0.26 2.17
C SER A 598 40.41 0.60 2.99
N SER A 599 39.63 1.59 2.56
CA SER A 599 38.37 1.97 3.21
C SER A 599 37.35 0.81 3.24
N LYS A 600 37.18 0.07 2.14
CA LYS A 600 36.26 -1.08 2.10
C LYS A 600 36.75 -2.26 2.93
N LEU A 601 38.05 -2.50 2.98
CA LEU A 601 38.64 -3.50 3.87
C LEU A 601 38.40 -3.15 5.34
N GLU A 602 38.56 -1.88 5.75
CA GLU A 602 38.30 -1.44 7.12
C GLU A 602 36.83 -1.67 7.53
N ILE A 603 35.89 -1.39 6.63
CA ILE A 603 34.46 -1.66 6.85
C ILE A 603 34.20 -3.16 7.10
N LEU A 604 34.84 -4.03 6.32
CA LEU A 604 34.71 -5.48 6.47
C LEU A 604 35.43 -5.99 7.72
N GLU A 605 36.61 -5.47 8.06
CA GLU A 605 37.36 -5.78 9.28
C GLU A 605 36.51 -5.50 10.52
N LYS A 606 35.93 -4.29 10.60
CA LYS A 606 35.04 -3.91 11.69
C LYS A 606 33.83 -4.84 11.79
N ARG A 607 33.23 -5.22 10.66
CA ARG A 607 32.10 -6.17 10.65
C ARG A 607 32.49 -7.55 11.17
N ILE A 608 33.62 -8.07 10.71
CA ILE A 608 34.13 -9.37 11.15
C ILE A 608 34.40 -9.33 12.66
N GLN A 609 34.99 -8.25 13.15
CA GLN A 609 35.22 -8.03 14.58
C GLN A 609 33.91 -8.11 15.37
N GLU A 610 32.89 -7.33 14.98
CA GLU A 610 31.58 -7.30 15.64
C GLU A 610 30.91 -8.69 15.68
N LEU A 611 31.06 -9.50 14.64
CA LEU A 611 30.47 -10.85 14.58
C LEU A 611 31.24 -11.85 15.43
N LEU A 612 32.58 -11.78 15.45
CA LEU A 612 33.41 -12.61 16.33
C LEU A 612 33.17 -12.30 17.82
N GLU A 613 32.97 -11.03 18.16
CA GLU A 613 32.58 -10.62 19.52
C GLU A 613 31.25 -11.27 19.93
N LYS A 614 30.23 -11.23 19.05
CA LYS A 614 28.94 -11.90 19.29
C LYS A 614 29.04 -13.42 19.36
N GLU A 615 29.88 -14.03 18.52
CA GLU A 615 30.14 -15.46 18.57
C GLU A 615 30.74 -15.85 19.93
N PHE A 616 31.75 -15.10 20.39
CA PHE A 616 32.36 -15.31 21.70
C PHE A 616 31.35 -15.15 22.84
N GLU A 617 30.50 -14.13 22.80
CA GLU A 617 29.42 -13.95 23.79
C GLU A 617 28.46 -15.15 23.83
N GLY A 618 28.13 -15.72 22.67
CA GLY A 618 27.32 -16.95 22.57
C GLY A 618 28.02 -18.17 23.19
N ILE A 619 29.32 -18.33 22.93
CA ILE A 619 30.14 -19.39 23.54
C ILE A 619 30.21 -19.20 25.06
N ALA A 620 30.49 -17.99 25.53
CA ALA A 620 30.58 -17.65 26.95
C ALA A 620 29.26 -17.92 27.68
N SER A 621 28.13 -17.49 27.09
CA SER A 621 26.78 -17.76 27.60
C SER A 621 26.48 -19.25 27.72
N THR A 622 26.90 -20.05 26.73
CA THR A 622 26.71 -21.50 26.74
C THR A 622 27.55 -22.17 27.83
N LYS A 623 28.81 -21.77 27.99
CA LYS A 623 29.69 -22.26 29.06
C LYS A 623 29.18 -21.88 30.45
N LEU A 624 28.63 -20.68 30.60
CA LEU A 624 27.98 -20.23 31.83
C LEU A 624 26.77 -21.11 32.19
N LYS A 625 25.90 -21.40 31.21
CA LYS A 625 24.74 -22.30 31.38
C LYS A 625 25.14 -23.73 31.74
N ARG A 626 26.30 -24.20 31.28
CA ARG A 626 26.86 -25.52 31.60
C ARG A 626 27.64 -25.56 32.92
N GLN A 627 27.70 -24.45 33.66
CA GLN A 627 28.51 -24.29 34.88
C GLN A 627 30.02 -24.52 34.68
N GLU A 628 30.50 -24.47 33.43
CA GLU A 628 31.92 -24.56 33.09
C GLU A 628 32.68 -23.26 33.45
N ILE A 629 31.94 -22.16 33.60
CA ILE A 629 32.44 -20.86 34.08
C ILE A 629 31.59 -20.45 35.29
N LYS A 630 32.22 -20.25 36.45
CA LYS A 630 31.56 -19.68 37.64
C LYS A 630 31.69 -18.16 37.64
N VAL A 631 30.65 -17.45 37.21
CA VAL A 631 30.51 -16.02 37.57
C VAL A 631 29.90 -15.98 38.96
N THR A 632 30.70 -15.61 39.97
CA THR A 632 30.23 -15.51 41.35
C THR A 632 29.16 -14.42 41.45
N ALA A 633 27.91 -14.82 41.74
CA ALA A 633 26.82 -13.88 41.96
C ALA A 633 27.06 -13.03 43.23
N GLU A 634 27.06 -11.72 43.03
CA GLU A 634 26.68 -10.62 43.92
C GLU A 634 27.38 -10.39 45.28
N THR A 635 28.10 -11.33 45.89
CA THR A 635 28.67 -11.09 47.24
C THR A 635 30.02 -10.34 47.27
N ASN A 636 30.70 -10.12 46.14
CA ASN A 636 32.02 -9.45 46.17
C ASN A 636 32.32 -8.63 44.89
N LYS A 637 32.04 -7.32 44.92
CA LYS A 637 32.16 -6.37 43.78
C LYS A 637 33.55 -6.35 43.12
N ILE A 638 34.62 -6.62 43.88
CA ILE A 638 35.99 -6.65 43.36
C ILE A 638 36.19 -7.89 42.48
N LYS A 639 35.72 -9.05 42.94
CA LYS A 639 35.87 -10.33 42.23
C LYS A 639 35.04 -10.35 40.94
N ALA A 640 33.82 -9.82 40.98
CA ALA A 640 32.98 -9.67 39.79
C ALA A 640 33.62 -8.76 38.71
N LYS A 641 34.30 -7.68 39.12
CA LYS A 641 35.08 -6.83 38.19
C LYS A 641 36.28 -7.57 37.61
N THR A 642 37.02 -8.33 38.43
CA THR A 642 38.16 -9.13 37.96
C THR A 642 37.73 -10.22 36.97
N ASP A 643 36.64 -10.93 37.25
CA ASP A 643 36.08 -11.96 36.36
C ASP A 643 35.60 -11.36 35.03
N THR A 644 34.99 -10.17 35.06
CA THR A 644 34.58 -9.43 33.85
C THR A 644 35.80 -8.97 33.03
N SER A 645 36.84 -8.46 33.69
CA SER A 645 38.09 -8.06 33.02
C SER A 645 38.82 -9.25 32.39
N ALA A 646 38.84 -10.41 33.04
CA ALA A 646 39.41 -11.64 32.49
C ALA A 646 38.63 -12.13 31.26
N LEU A 647 37.29 -12.11 31.32
CA LEU A 647 36.43 -12.48 30.21
C LEU A 647 36.60 -11.56 29.00
N ASN A 648 36.77 -10.26 29.23
CA ASN A 648 37.08 -9.28 28.18
C ASN A 648 38.45 -9.53 27.55
N LEU A 649 39.48 -9.85 28.34
CA LEU A 649 40.80 -10.20 27.82
C LEU A 649 40.77 -11.46 26.95
N ASP A 650 39.99 -12.47 27.36
CA ASP A 650 39.80 -13.70 26.57
C ASP A 650 39.02 -13.44 25.28
N ARG A 651 38.00 -12.58 25.33
CA ARG A 651 37.28 -12.10 24.15
C ARG A 651 38.23 -11.43 23.18
N ASP A 652 39.01 -10.46 23.66
CA ASP A 652 39.90 -9.66 22.81
C ASP A 652 40.98 -10.56 22.16
N LYS A 653 41.55 -11.52 22.90
CA LYS A 653 42.47 -12.54 22.33
C LYS A 653 41.80 -13.44 21.30
N TYR A 654 40.56 -13.87 21.55
CA TYR A 654 39.80 -14.69 20.60
C TYR A 654 39.53 -13.91 19.31
N VAL A 655 39.08 -12.66 19.44
CA VAL A 655 38.79 -11.78 18.30
C VAL A 655 40.08 -11.49 17.51
N GLU A 656 41.16 -11.09 18.16
CA GLU A 656 42.45 -10.78 17.50
C GLU A 656 43.02 -11.98 16.75
N LYS A 657 42.90 -13.18 17.32
CA LYS A 657 43.37 -14.41 16.67
C LYS A 657 42.55 -14.73 15.42
N ASN A 658 41.22 -14.67 15.51
CA ASN A 658 40.34 -15.09 14.44
C ASN A 658 40.21 -14.04 13.32
N ILE A 659 40.24 -12.74 13.64
CA ILE A 659 40.17 -11.67 12.64
C ILE A 659 41.34 -11.75 11.65
N LYS A 660 42.57 -12.00 12.14
CA LYS A 660 43.76 -12.16 11.30
C LYS A 660 43.60 -13.31 10.30
N VAL A 661 43.06 -14.45 10.76
CA VAL A 661 42.81 -15.62 9.91
C VAL A 661 41.77 -15.32 8.83
N HIS A 662 40.69 -14.65 9.21
CA HIS A 662 39.59 -14.36 8.28
C HIS A 662 39.94 -13.29 7.26
N ILE A 663 40.67 -12.25 7.65
CA ILE A 663 41.17 -11.22 6.72
C ILE A 663 42.20 -11.79 5.77
N LEU A 664 43.12 -12.65 6.25
CA LEU A 664 44.06 -13.34 5.36
C LEU A 664 43.32 -14.22 4.33
N SER A 665 42.27 -14.93 4.76
CA SER A 665 41.43 -15.72 3.86
C SER A 665 40.72 -14.85 2.83
N LEU A 666 40.14 -13.72 3.25
CA LEU A 666 39.46 -12.77 2.37
C LEU A 666 40.44 -12.19 1.33
N LYS A 667 41.61 -11.73 1.77
CA LYS A 667 42.67 -11.22 0.89
C LYS A 667 43.11 -12.27 -0.12
N LYS A 668 43.31 -13.51 0.32
CA LYS A 668 43.66 -14.63 -0.56
C LYS A 668 42.58 -14.89 -1.61
N SER A 669 41.30 -14.88 -1.22
CA SER A 669 40.17 -15.06 -2.16
C SER A 669 40.08 -13.92 -3.19
N LEU A 670 40.47 -12.71 -2.82
CA LEU A 670 40.48 -11.54 -3.70
C LEU A 670 41.80 -11.35 -4.46
N SER A 671 42.78 -12.25 -4.29
CA SER A 671 44.15 -12.10 -4.81
C SER A 671 44.84 -10.80 -4.38
N LEU A 672 44.51 -10.31 -3.19
CA LEU A 672 45.16 -9.16 -2.55
C LEU A 672 46.48 -9.60 -1.90
N LYS A 673 47.51 -8.75 -2.02
CA LYS A 673 48.82 -8.97 -1.37
C LYS A 673 48.77 -8.73 0.13
#